data_AF-A0A2S3H5T0-F1
#
_entry.id   AF-A0A2S3H5T0-F1
#
_cell.length_a   1.000
_cell.length_b   1.000
_cell.length_c   1.000
_cell.angle_alpha   90.00
_cell.angle_beta   90.00
_cell.angle_gamma   90.00
#
_symmetry.space_group_name_H-M   'P 1'
#
loop_
_entity.id
_entity.type
_entity.pdbx_description
1 polymer ?
#
loop_
_entity_poly.entity_id
_entity_poly.type
_entity_poly.pdbx_seq_one_letter_code
_entity_poly.pdbx_strand_id
1 'polypeptide(L)'
;MGIPSFYKWLVTKYPSIVSSAEEEPEESPDGVIYDNLYLDMNCVIHHCFHPQDDLHAGIDVCPPTTVTEVLESIFEYLDRLFRIVRPRRLLYLAVDGVVPCAKMNRMRRGRFHSACLARAEALKEEEMRRELRDQGKEVPPPEISEVSDPNVITAGTEFMEKLSQALQYYIRARLNTDPGWKDIMVILSDANVPGEGEHKIMSFIRAQRSMEGYDPNTRHCLYGHDADLIMLALASHEVHFSILREDVLLPNQAETEGKPNKPYLFLNIWVLREYLEIELKILDPVCEPDIERLIDDFIFICFLVGNDFIPHIPSLETHECAVDLLIEVYKTTFSKMGGYIVNTDKVKDKHGSYLEVSRLEIFFHELSMYEEKIFLKRYELKQDFLQKVYHEMLCEASESERPELRRKLDDHFFNEDHPYDRERLGLPGWKSRFHREYFGLETSNEIGNLQNDMAQKYLEGLCWVFQCYFADVPSWSWYYPFSVAPFVSSLKGLSRFQISFAVDKPLRPFDQLMAVLPSQSWLNLPDCYCCKFMGREGYYPKLQTDMNGHRFFWSGISEERLLATTKAVDEELTMDEMRRNTTRQDKIFLNRNSNALAHINGVIVRTSNCPLQKLPIDSATSGIGGWLSPDDDGGLSNSFFPSPIKNLQDITNDQAISATFFNPEAVNPTPRLLSNVRVPDKTVTGADISKRPLWHTYPGSRPPPPMVQRPDSIWKPSTPATPREEHKHAGTGWAGRGRGNNAIAAAQAQELATRSSSYGHGTATDTPRSSSSYSYSRRGFHRVDMPRSRFDNDGAYSFQPPGGEQPRRW
;
A
#
# COMPACT_ATOMS: atom_id res chain seq x y z
N MET A 1 -7.55 -6.66 0.22
CA MET A 1 -7.09 -6.91 -1.16
C MET A 1 -5.79 -7.71 -1.13
N GLY A 2 -5.43 -8.35 -2.24
CA GLY A 2 -4.05 -8.77 -2.49
C GLY A 2 -3.38 -7.77 -3.43
N ILE A 3 -2.14 -7.38 -3.14
CA ILE A 3 -1.38 -6.36 -3.89
C ILE A 3 -1.41 -6.59 -5.42
N PRO A 4 -1.15 -7.81 -5.95
CA PRO A 4 -1.20 -8.06 -7.39
C PRO A 4 -2.60 -7.87 -7.99
N SER A 5 -3.67 -8.10 -7.22
CA SER A 5 -5.05 -8.01 -7.73
C SER A 5 -5.51 -6.57 -7.95
N PHE A 6 -5.14 -5.65 -7.06
CA PHE A 6 -5.44 -4.22 -7.27
C PHE A 6 -4.56 -3.62 -8.37
N TYR A 7 -3.25 -3.88 -8.33
CA TYR A 7 -2.32 -3.42 -9.37
C TYR A 7 -2.76 -3.90 -10.76
N LYS A 8 -3.09 -5.19 -10.90
CA LYS A 8 -3.59 -5.78 -12.16
C LYS A 8 -4.92 -5.19 -12.61
N TRP A 9 -5.85 -4.90 -11.69
CA TRP A 9 -7.09 -4.18 -12.04
C TRP A 9 -6.77 -2.79 -12.60
N LEU A 10 -5.91 -2.04 -11.91
CA LEU A 10 -5.58 -0.66 -12.20
C LEU A 10 -4.96 -0.50 -13.59
N VAL A 11 -3.83 -1.16 -13.89
CA VAL A 11 -3.16 -1.02 -15.20
C VAL A 11 -3.94 -1.66 -16.35
N THR A 12 -4.80 -2.65 -16.07
CA THR A 12 -5.72 -3.20 -17.09
C THR A 12 -6.87 -2.23 -17.40
N LYS A 13 -7.19 -1.27 -16.51
CA LYS A 13 -8.25 -0.27 -16.74
C LYS A 13 -7.69 1.07 -17.25
N TYR A 14 -6.51 1.44 -16.76
CA TYR A 14 -5.84 2.73 -16.99
C TYR A 14 -4.41 2.50 -17.54
N PRO A 15 -4.25 1.97 -18.76
CA PRO A 15 -2.93 1.51 -19.24
C PRO A 15 -1.89 2.62 -19.37
N SER A 16 -2.31 3.86 -19.67
CA SER A 16 -1.39 4.99 -19.91
C SER A 16 -0.70 5.52 -18.64
N ILE A 17 -1.03 5.01 -17.44
CA ILE A 17 -0.31 5.36 -16.21
C ILE A 17 1.09 4.74 -16.14
N VAL A 18 1.42 3.79 -17.02
CA VAL A 18 2.68 3.04 -17.03
C VAL A 18 3.64 3.63 -18.07
N SER A 19 4.85 4.03 -17.66
CA SER A 19 6.00 4.22 -18.58
C SER A 19 7.18 3.33 -18.17
N SER A 20 8.12 3.12 -19.10
CA SER A 20 9.27 2.23 -18.90
C SER A 20 10.39 2.94 -18.14
N ALA A 21 11.06 2.23 -17.23
CA ALA A 21 12.22 2.74 -16.52
C ALA A 21 13.49 1.97 -16.95
N GLU A 22 14.46 2.71 -17.49
CA GLU A 22 15.74 2.16 -17.96
C GLU A 22 16.83 2.33 -16.89
N GLU A 23 17.79 1.40 -16.84
CA GLU A 23 18.89 1.45 -15.85
C GLU A 23 19.94 2.51 -16.19
N GLU A 24 20.30 2.63 -17.47
CA GLU A 24 21.31 3.58 -17.95
C GLU A 24 20.83 4.39 -19.18
N PRO A 25 19.72 5.14 -19.07
CA PRO A 25 19.25 6.01 -20.16
C PRO A 25 20.28 7.08 -20.52
N GLU A 26 20.55 7.25 -21.81
CA GLU A 26 21.43 8.31 -22.36
C GLU A 26 20.86 9.70 -22.05
N GLU A 27 19.55 9.86 -22.24
CA GLU A 27 18.70 10.95 -21.71
C GLU A 27 17.45 10.31 -21.07
N SER A 28 16.86 10.89 -20.02
CA SER A 28 15.64 10.34 -19.39
C SER A 28 14.56 10.10 -20.45
N PRO A 29 13.97 8.88 -20.59
CA PRO A 29 13.09 8.57 -21.72
C PRO A 29 11.88 9.49 -21.88
N ASP A 30 11.28 9.89 -20.75
CA ASP A 30 10.15 10.83 -20.69
C ASP A 30 10.59 12.29 -20.45
N GLY A 31 11.89 12.59 -20.49
CA GLY A 31 12.47 13.88 -20.06
C GLY A 31 12.31 14.20 -18.56
N VAL A 32 11.79 13.25 -17.78
CA VAL A 32 11.54 13.44 -16.34
C VAL A 32 12.85 13.39 -15.55
N ILE A 33 13.03 14.42 -14.72
CA ILE A 33 14.02 14.52 -13.66
C ILE A 33 13.25 14.48 -12.33
N TYR A 34 13.75 13.75 -11.33
CA TYR A 34 13.17 13.70 -9.98
C TYR A 34 14.02 14.50 -8.99
N ASP A 35 13.36 15.21 -8.06
CA ASP A 35 14.02 15.88 -6.95
C ASP A 35 14.38 14.86 -5.86
N ASN A 36 13.39 14.06 -5.46
CA ASN A 36 13.42 13.23 -4.27
C ASN A 36 13.11 11.76 -4.62
N LEU A 37 13.99 10.85 -4.21
CA LEU A 37 13.77 9.40 -4.22
C LEU A 37 13.47 8.92 -2.79
N TYR A 38 12.38 8.19 -2.64
CA TYR A 38 11.97 7.55 -1.39
C TYR A 38 11.98 6.03 -1.61
N LEU A 39 12.67 5.29 -0.75
CA LEU A 39 12.77 3.84 -0.84
C LEU A 39 12.08 3.21 0.38
N ASP A 40 11.01 2.46 0.14
CA ASP A 40 10.64 1.39 1.08
C ASP A 40 11.74 0.32 1.04
N MET A 41 12.51 0.27 2.12
CA MET A 41 13.60 -0.69 2.26
C MET A 41 13.09 -2.10 2.47
N ASN A 42 11.86 -2.31 2.96
CA ASN A 42 11.36 -3.67 3.22
C ASN A 42 11.07 -4.42 1.91
N CYS A 43 10.59 -3.75 0.86
CA CYS A 43 10.59 -4.30 -0.50
C CYS A 43 11.99 -4.76 -0.95
N VAL A 44 13.03 -3.94 -0.74
CA VAL A 44 14.42 -4.26 -1.14
C VAL A 44 14.99 -5.43 -0.33
N ILE A 45 14.85 -5.40 1.00
CA ILE A 45 15.35 -6.45 1.91
C ILE A 45 14.71 -7.79 1.56
N HIS A 46 13.40 -7.86 1.36
CA HIS A 46 12.73 -9.12 0.99
C HIS A 46 13.19 -9.66 -0.37
N HIS A 47 13.47 -8.81 -1.36
CA HIS A 47 14.04 -9.24 -2.64
C HIS A 47 15.45 -9.83 -2.44
N CYS A 48 16.31 -9.19 -1.65
CA CYS A 48 17.68 -9.64 -1.40
C CYS A 48 17.79 -10.90 -0.52
N PHE A 49 16.81 -11.16 0.37
CA PHE A 49 16.73 -12.44 1.11
C PHE A 49 16.24 -13.61 0.25
N HIS A 50 15.34 -13.33 -0.70
CA HIS A 50 14.65 -14.32 -1.50
C HIS A 50 14.69 -13.95 -2.99
N PRO A 51 15.89 -13.96 -3.63
CA PRO A 51 15.98 -13.84 -5.07
C PRO A 51 15.14 -14.95 -5.71
N GLN A 52 14.29 -14.59 -6.68
CA GLN A 52 13.40 -15.56 -7.32
C GLN A 52 14.19 -16.41 -8.33
N ASP A 53 14.08 -17.74 -8.23
CA ASP A 53 14.71 -18.72 -9.12
C ASP A 53 14.44 -18.46 -10.62
N ASP A 54 13.36 -17.73 -10.95
CA ASP A 54 12.95 -17.32 -12.30
C ASP A 54 13.99 -16.49 -13.09
N LEU A 55 15.07 -16.01 -12.46
CA LEU A 55 15.90 -14.93 -12.99
C LEU A 55 17.03 -15.34 -13.95
N HIS A 56 17.55 -16.57 -13.87
CA HIS A 56 18.75 -16.96 -14.65
C HIS A 56 18.59 -18.32 -15.35
N ALA A 57 18.19 -18.29 -16.62
CA ALA A 57 18.15 -19.47 -17.50
C ALA A 57 19.58 -20.00 -17.81
N GLY A 58 20.15 -20.78 -16.88
CA GLY A 58 21.44 -21.47 -17.03
C GLY A 58 22.51 -21.13 -16.00
N ILE A 59 22.20 -20.35 -14.95
CA ILE A 59 23.07 -20.15 -13.79
C ILE A 59 22.23 -20.44 -12.55
N ASP A 60 22.74 -21.33 -11.69
CA ASP A 60 22.16 -21.67 -10.39
C ASP A 60 22.40 -20.48 -9.44
N VAL A 61 21.38 -19.63 -9.25
CA VAL A 61 21.47 -18.45 -8.37
C VAL A 61 21.16 -18.91 -6.95
N CYS A 62 22.18 -19.47 -6.28
CA CYS A 62 22.04 -19.87 -4.88
C CYS A 62 21.55 -18.66 -4.05
N PRO A 63 20.48 -18.81 -3.25
CA PRO A 63 20.05 -17.76 -2.34
C PRO A 63 21.18 -17.51 -1.32
N PRO A 64 21.31 -16.26 -0.79
CA PRO A 64 22.39 -15.94 0.12
C PRO A 64 22.34 -16.81 1.38
N THR A 65 23.52 -17.21 1.86
CA THR A 65 23.67 -18.10 3.02
C THR A 65 24.12 -17.34 4.27
N THR A 66 24.69 -16.15 4.09
CA THR A 66 25.22 -15.31 5.17
C THR A 66 24.54 -13.94 5.20
N VAL A 67 24.60 -13.28 6.37
CA VAL A 67 24.17 -11.89 6.51
C VAL A 67 25.02 -10.93 5.65
N THR A 68 26.26 -11.30 5.31
CA THR A 68 27.15 -10.47 4.47
C THR A 68 26.66 -10.40 3.03
N GLU A 69 26.34 -11.54 2.42
CA GLU A 69 25.87 -11.63 1.03
C GLU A 69 24.55 -10.86 0.83
N VAL A 70 23.63 -10.93 1.80
CA VAL A 70 22.39 -10.13 1.80
C VAL A 70 22.69 -8.64 1.79
N LEU A 71 23.64 -8.16 2.61
CA LEU A 71 23.97 -6.73 2.70
C LEU A 71 24.68 -6.23 1.45
N GLU A 72 25.55 -7.03 0.85
CA GLU A 72 26.21 -6.72 -0.42
C GLU A 72 25.20 -6.67 -1.58
N SER A 73 24.23 -7.61 -1.63
CA SER A 73 23.11 -7.58 -2.57
C SER A 73 22.22 -6.34 -2.39
N ILE A 74 21.90 -5.93 -1.15
CA ILE A 74 21.15 -4.70 -0.88
C ILE A 74 21.88 -3.48 -1.42
N PHE A 75 23.21 -3.40 -1.28
CA PHE A 75 23.98 -2.26 -1.79
C PHE A 75 23.95 -2.17 -3.33
N GLU A 76 24.07 -3.30 -4.04
CA GLU A 76 23.94 -3.33 -5.50
C GLU A 76 22.52 -2.95 -5.96
N TYR A 77 21.48 -3.43 -5.26
CA TYR A 77 20.09 -3.09 -5.57
C TYR A 77 19.83 -1.59 -5.37
N LEU A 78 20.36 -0.99 -4.31
CA LEU A 78 20.27 0.45 -4.05
C LEU A 78 21.00 1.29 -5.13
N ASP A 79 22.19 0.86 -5.57
CA ASP A 79 22.90 1.51 -6.69
C ASP A 79 22.12 1.43 -8.01
N ARG A 80 21.44 0.31 -8.26
CA ARG A 80 20.58 0.10 -9.43
C ARG A 80 19.37 1.05 -9.42
N LEU A 81 18.65 1.14 -8.29
CA LEU A 81 17.55 2.11 -8.12
C LEU A 81 18.03 3.57 -8.24
N PHE A 82 19.20 3.90 -7.70
CA PHE A 82 19.77 5.24 -7.79
C PHE A 82 20.12 5.63 -9.23
N ARG A 83 20.73 4.73 -10.02
CA ARG A 83 21.07 4.94 -11.44
C ARG A 83 19.85 5.15 -12.33
N ILE A 84 18.73 4.50 -12.02
CA ILE A 84 17.44 4.67 -12.72
C ILE A 84 16.85 6.07 -12.48
N VAL A 85 16.70 6.45 -11.20
CA VAL A 85 15.92 7.65 -10.82
C VAL A 85 16.73 8.94 -10.87
N ARG A 86 18.03 8.87 -10.54
CA ARG A 86 18.98 10.00 -10.54
C ARG A 86 18.47 11.22 -9.76
N PRO A 87 18.04 11.06 -8.48
CA PRO A 87 17.44 12.13 -7.69
C PRO A 87 18.41 13.30 -7.51
N ARG A 88 17.87 14.53 -7.46
CA ARG A 88 18.67 15.77 -7.48
C ARG A 88 18.82 16.48 -6.15
N ARG A 89 18.04 16.12 -5.12
CA ARG A 89 18.00 16.82 -3.82
C ARG A 89 17.96 15.87 -2.62
N LEU A 90 17.16 14.81 -2.67
CA LEU A 90 16.96 13.90 -1.53
C LEU A 90 16.94 12.43 -1.94
N LEU A 91 17.60 11.61 -1.12
CA LEU A 91 17.33 10.18 -0.99
C LEU A 91 16.81 9.89 0.43
N TYR A 92 15.66 9.24 0.56
CA TYR A 92 15.08 8.85 1.85
C TYR A 92 14.97 7.33 1.92
N LEU A 93 15.68 6.69 2.85
CA LEU A 93 15.67 5.25 3.09
C LEU A 93 14.78 4.93 4.30
N ALA A 94 13.64 4.29 4.09
CA ALA A 94 12.69 3.97 5.13
C ALA A 94 12.62 2.47 5.41
N VAL A 95 13.10 2.05 6.57
CA VAL A 95 13.04 0.66 7.06
C VAL A 95 11.83 0.51 7.99
N ASP A 96 11.10 -0.61 7.96
CA ASP A 96 9.98 -0.81 8.90
C ASP A 96 10.45 -0.81 10.36
N GLY A 97 9.74 -0.02 11.16
CA GLY A 97 9.94 0.09 12.60
C GLY A 97 9.00 -0.79 13.42
N VAL A 98 8.63 -0.28 14.61
CA VAL A 98 7.45 -0.78 15.31
C VAL A 98 6.20 -0.19 14.68
N VAL A 99 5.26 -1.06 14.30
CA VAL A 99 4.01 -0.71 13.60
C VAL A 99 2.83 -0.60 14.59
N PRO A 100 1.66 -0.07 14.19
CA PRO A 100 0.47 -0.12 15.04
C PRO A 100 -0.11 -1.53 15.21
N CYS A 101 -0.79 -1.80 16.33
CA CYS A 101 -1.43 -3.08 16.67
C CYS A 101 -2.41 -3.57 15.58
N ALA A 102 -3.05 -2.66 14.84
CA ALA A 102 -3.84 -2.98 13.66
C ALA A 102 -3.05 -3.76 12.59
N LYS A 103 -1.83 -3.30 12.23
CA LYS A 103 -0.91 -4.01 11.30
C LYS A 103 -0.26 -5.23 11.96
N MET A 104 0.08 -5.17 13.25
CA MET A 104 0.71 -6.29 13.96
C MET A 104 -0.12 -7.59 13.86
N ASN A 105 -1.45 -7.51 13.88
CA ASN A 105 -2.32 -8.67 13.72
C ASN A 105 -2.17 -9.35 12.33
N ARG A 106 -1.97 -8.56 11.26
CA ARG A 106 -1.67 -9.07 9.92
C ARG A 106 -0.25 -9.64 9.86
N MET A 107 0.75 -8.95 10.42
CA MET A 107 2.13 -9.45 10.50
C MET A 107 2.20 -10.79 11.22
N ARG A 108 1.59 -10.90 12.42
CA ARG A 108 1.52 -12.15 13.20
C ARG A 108 0.90 -13.27 12.37
N ARG A 109 -0.22 -13.02 11.68
CA ARG A 109 -0.88 -14.01 10.81
C ARG A 109 0.05 -14.51 9.69
N GLY A 110 0.76 -13.60 9.02
CA GLY A 110 1.72 -13.94 7.97
C GLY A 110 2.89 -14.77 8.50
N ARG A 111 3.51 -14.33 9.59
CA ARG A 111 4.69 -14.96 10.20
C ARG A 111 4.42 -16.37 10.72
N PHE A 112 3.29 -16.54 11.40
CA PHE A 112 2.80 -17.86 11.82
C PHE A 112 2.42 -18.74 10.61
N HIS A 113 1.99 -18.17 9.48
CA HIS A 113 1.79 -18.93 8.25
C HIS A 113 3.11 -19.41 7.65
N SER A 114 4.12 -18.54 7.53
CA SER A 114 5.43 -18.89 6.96
C SER A 114 6.14 -19.95 7.80
N ALA A 115 6.14 -19.82 9.13
CA ALA A 115 6.72 -20.85 10.01
C ALA A 115 6.00 -22.21 9.92
N CYS A 116 4.69 -22.23 9.62
CA CYS A 116 3.97 -23.47 9.34
C CYS A 116 4.28 -24.07 7.96
N LEU A 117 4.56 -23.24 6.94
CA LEU A 117 5.01 -23.71 5.63
C LEU A 117 6.42 -24.28 5.70
N ALA A 118 7.38 -23.50 6.21
CA ALA A 118 8.77 -23.92 6.37
C ALA A 118 8.91 -25.21 7.20
N ARG A 119 8.07 -25.39 8.24
CA ARG A 119 8.00 -26.67 8.98
C ARG A 119 7.46 -27.83 8.14
N ALA A 120 6.47 -27.59 7.29
CA ALA A 120 5.93 -28.63 6.40
C ALA A 120 6.89 -28.96 5.24
N GLU A 121 7.68 -27.99 4.78
CA GLU A 121 8.76 -28.18 3.82
C GLU A 121 9.94 -28.96 4.43
N ALA A 122 10.44 -28.57 5.61
CA ALA A 122 11.50 -29.29 6.31
C ALA A 122 11.14 -30.76 6.60
N LEU A 123 9.88 -31.05 6.96
CA LEU A 123 9.40 -32.43 7.15
C LEU A 123 9.36 -33.23 5.83
N LYS A 124 8.99 -32.60 4.70
CA LYS A 124 9.07 -33.23 3.37
C LYS A 124 10.51 -33.46 2.93
N GLU A 125 11.41 -32.52 3.24
CA GLU A 125 12.84 -32.66 2.94
C GLU A 125 13.45 -33.80 3.75
N GLU A 126 13.18 -33.89 5.06
CA GLU A 126 13.63 -34.99 5.92
C GLU A 126 13.13 -36.35 5.42
N GLU A 127 11.85 -36.42 5.01
CA GLU A 127 11.21 -37.61 4.43
C GLU A 127 11.86 -38.01 3.10
N MET A 128 12.01 -37.07 2.15
CA MET A 128 12.70 -37.32 0.87
C MET A 128 14.14 -37.77 1.09
N ARG A 129 14.86 -37.14 2.03
CA ARG A 129 16.25 -37.50 2.37
C ARG A 129 16.34 -38.85 3.05
N ARG A 130 15.31 -39.29 3.77
CA ARG A 130 15.18 -40.66 4.29
C ARG A 130 15.00 -41.64 3.14
N GLU A 131 14.06 -41.40 2.23
CA GLU A 131 13.85 -42.25 1.06
C GLU A 131 15.08 -42.37 0.15
N LEU A 132 15.83 -41.29 -0.05
CA LEU A 132 17.08 -41.32 -0.81
C LEU A 132 18.15 -42.19 -0.14
N ARG A 133 18.29 -42.12 1.20
CA ARG A 133 19.17 -43.01 1.98
C ARG A 133 18.72 -44.47 1.89
N ASP A 134 17.42 -44.73 2.00
CA ASP A 134 16.83 -46.07 1.91
C ASP A 134 16.99 -46.67 0.49
N GLN A 135 17.02 -45.83 -0.55
CA GLN A 135 17.38 -46.19 -1.93
C GLN A 135 18.89 -46.38 -2.15
N GLY A 136 19.73 -46.22 -1.11
CA GLY A 136 21.18 -46.34 -1.20
C GLY A 136 21.86 -45.20 -1.97
N LYS A 137 21.18 -44.05 -2.16
CA LYS A 137 21.75 -42.86 -2.79
C LYS A 137 22.51 -42.03 -1.76
N GLU A 138 23.60 -41.42 -2.20
CA GLU A 138 24.31 -40.42 -1.41
C GLU A 138 23.44 -39.16 -1.26
N VAL A 139 23.40 -38.59 -0.05
CA VAL A 139 22.60 -37.40 0.29
C VAL A 139 23.55 -36.38 0.92
N PRO A 140 23.75 -35.19 0.32
CA PRO A 140 24.66 -34.18 0.86
C PRO A 140 24.16 -33.71 2.24
N PRO A 141 25.04 -33.23 3.14
CA PRO A 141 24.61 -32.66 4.42
C PRO A 141 23.62 -31.50 4.21
N PRO A 142 22.73 -31.20 5.18
CA PRO A 142 21.87 -30.02 5.09
C PRO A 142 22.73 -28.76 5.11
N GLU A 143 22.37 -27.80 4.26
CA GLU A 143 23.05 -26.51 4.19
C GLU A 143 22.69 -25.63 5.40
N ILE A 144 23.64 -24.84 5.90
CA ILE A 144 23.47 -24.01 7.09
C ILE A 144 23.49 -22.55 6.65
N SER A 145 22.31 -21.95 6.52
CA SER A 145 22.14 -20.53 6.20
C SER A 145 21.81 -19.71 7.46
N GLU A 146 22.60 -18.66 7.70
CA GLU A 146 22.38 -17.64 8.75
C GLU A 146 21.06 -16.87 8.54
N VAL A 147 20.55 -16.85 7.30
CA VAL A 147 19.40 -16.03 6.86
C VAL A 147 18.16 -16.88 6.54
N SER A 148 18.14 -18.13 7.00
CA SER A 148 17.07 -19.12 6.78
C SER A 148 15.73 -18.82 7.49
N ASP A 149 15.71 -17.96 8.53
CA ASP A 149 14.47 -17.50 9.15
C ASP A 149 14.07 -16.10 8.62
N PRO A 150 13.07 -15.97 7.73
CA PRO A 150 12.64 -14.66 7.22
C PRO A 150 12.06 -13.73 8.30
N ASN A 151 11.78 -14.25 9.50
CA ASN A 151 11.35 -13.43 10.63
C ASN A 151 12.47 -12.57 11.23
N VAL A 152 13.74 -12.73 10.81
CA VAL A 152 14.82 -11.78 11.13
C VAL A 152 14.50 -10.36 10.64
N ILE A 153 13.67 -10.22 9.60
CA ILE A 153 13.24 -8.94 9.02
C ILE A 153 12.15 -8.32 9.92
N THR A 154 12.57 -7.77 11.07
CA THR A 154 11.69 -7.13 12.05
C THR A 154 12.44 -6.14 12.93
N ALA A 155 11.86 -4.96 13.17
CA ALA A 155 12.37 -4.04 14.18
C ALA A 155 12.65 -4.75 15.52
N GLY A 156 13.88 -4.57 16.02
CA GLY A 156 14.37 -5.16 17.25
C GLY A 156 15.20 -6.44 17.10
N THR A 157 15.30 -7.08 15.92
CA THR A 157 16.25 -8.21 15.76
C THR A 157 17.69 -7.71 15.64
N GLU A 158 18.67 -8.60 15.86
CA GLU A 158 20.08 -8.25 15.59
C GLU A 158 20.34 -7.96 14.11
N PHE A 159 19.61 -8.60 13.20
CA PHE A 159 19.76 -8.37 11.78
C PHE A 159 19.43 -6.91 11.41
N MET A 160 18.34 -6.34 11.94
CA MET A 160 17.97 -4.96 11.63
C MET A 160 18.95 -3.92 12.23
N GLU A 161 19.59 -4.24 13.36
CA GLU A 161 20.67 -3.40 13.92
C GLU A 161 21.93 -3.46 13.05
N LYS A 162 22.35 -4.65 12.63
CA LYS A 162 23.46 -4.85 11.67
C LYS A 162 23.18 -4.16 10.33
N LEU A 163 21.94 -4.21 9.85
CA LEU A 163 21.47 -3.50 8.67
C LEU A 163 21.52 -1.97 8.84
N SER A 164 21.10 -1.43 9.98
CA SER A 164 21.21 0.02 10.26
C SER A 164 22.67 0.49 10.19
N GLN A 165 23.59 -0.27 10.78
CA GLN A 165 25.04 0.01 10.73
C GLN A 165 25.60 -0.11 9.30
N ALA A 166 25.19 -1.13 8.55
CA ALA A 166 25.59 -1.35 7.16
C ALA A 166 25.07 -0.26 6.21
N LEU A 167 23.81 0.19 6.36
CA LEU A 167 23.26 1.30 5.58
C LEU A 167 23.98 2.62 5.91
N GLN A 168 24.30 2.89 7.18
CA GLN A 168 25.11 4.07 7.54
C GLN A 168 26.51 4.02 6.89
N TYR A 169 27.16 2.86 6.85
CA TYR A 169 28.41 2.66 6.09
C TYR A 169 28.22 2.92 4.59
N TYR A 170 27.20 2.34 3.97
CA TYR A 170 26.93 2.47 2.53
C TYR A 170 26.67 3.93 2.11
N ILE A 171 25.85 4.66 2.87
CA ILE A 171 25.59 6.09 2.65
C ILE A 171 26.89 6.89 2.72
N ARG A 172 27.72 6.66 3.75
CA ARG A 172 29.04 7.30 3.87
C ARG A 172 29.94 6.96 2.69
N ALA A 173 30.00 5.68 2.28
CA ALA A 173 30.81 5.25 1.16
C ALA A 173 30.41 5.97 -0.14
N ARG A 174 29.12 5.95 -0.50
CA ARG A 174 28.62 6.61 -1.72
C ARG A 174 28.80 8.14 -1.70
N LEU A 175 28.54 8.80 -0.56
CA LEU A 175 28.83 10.23 -0.38
C LEU A 175 30.32 10.60 -0.57
N ASN A 176 31.23 9.64 -0.43
CA ASN A 176 32.67 9.83 -0.65
C ASN A 176 33.14 9.43 -2.07
N THR A 177 32.53 8.44 -2.70
CA THR A 177 33.02 7.86 -3.97
C THR A 177 32.20 8.20 -5.21
N ASP A 178 30.89 8.49 -5.08
CA ASP A 178 29.98 8.69 -6.21
C ASP A 178 29.72 10.21 -6.44
N PRO A 179 30.09 10.77 -7.61
CA PRO A 179 29.80 12.16 -7.95
C PRO A 179 28.30 12.53 -7.95
N GLY A 180 27.42 11.58 -8.23
CA GLY A 180 25.96 11.77 -8.21
C GLY A 180 25.40 11.96 -6.81
N TRP A 181 26.07 11.42 -5.78
CA TRP A 181 25.69 11.58 -4.37
C TRP A 181 26.25 12.85 -3.73
N LYS A 182 27.22 13.52 -4.37
CA LYS A 182 27.99 14.61 -3.75
C LYS A 182 27.14 15.77 -3.21
N ASP A 183 26.10 16.14 -3.94
CA ASP A 183 25.28 17.34 -3.67
C ASP A 183 23.82 17.00 -3.30
N ILE A 184 23.51 15.73 -2.96
CA ILE A 184 22.21 15.31 -2.41
C ILE A 184 22.26 15.21 -0.87
N MET A 185 21.09 15.36 -0.24
CA MET A 185 20.87 14.94 1.14
C MET A 185 20.43 13.48 1.17
N VAL A 186 20.87 12.73 2.19
CA VAL A 186 20.40 11.37 2.42
C VAL A 186 19.82 11.26 3.83
N ILE A 187 18.59 10.79 3.97
CA ILE A 187 17.96 10.51 5.26
C ILE A 187 17.79 8.99 5.41
N LEU A 188 18.22 8.46 6.55
CA LEU A 188 17.98 7.08 6.97
C LEU A 188 17.00 7.07 8.14
N SER A 189 15.86 6.44 7.95
CA SER A 189 14.90 6.12 9.01
C SER A 189 14.95 4.62 9.30
N ASP A 190 15.75 4.25 10.31
CA ASP A 190 16.02 2.84 10.63
C ASP A 190 14.85 2.16 11.37
N ALA A 191 15.01 0.86 11.64
CA ALA A 191 13.99 0.05 12.29
C ALA A 191 13.72 0.41 13.78
N ASN A 192 14.51 1.30 14.37
CA ASN A 192 14.27 1.83 15.71
C ASN A 192 13.50 3.15 15.68
N VAL A 193 13.31 3.77 14.50
CA VAL A 193 12.27 4.79 14.29
C VAL A 193 10.92 4.08 14.06
N PRO A 194 9.86 4.38 14.83
CA PRO A 194 8.55 3.72 14.67
C PRO A 194 7.83 4.08 13.36
N GLY A 195 6.86 3.24 12.98
CA GLY A 195 6.07 3.35 11.75
C GLY A 195 6.50 2.37 10.66
N GLU A 196 5.59 2.14 9.72
CA GLU A 196 5.83 1.38 8.48
C GLU A 196 6.56 2.27 7.47
N GLY A 197 7.46 1.73 6.65
CA GLY A 197 8.35 2.50 5.77
C GLY A 197 7.59 3.49 4.87
N GLU A 198 6.51 3.03 4.24
CA GLU A 198 5.62 3.87 3.43
C GLU A 198 4.94 4.99 4.25
N HIS A 199 4.49 4.71 5.47
CA HIS A 199 3.83 5.70 6.33
C HIS A 199 4.82 6.73 6.89
N LYS A 200 6.09 6.35 7.14
CA LYS A 200 7.18 7.28 7.49
C LYS A 200 7.45 8.26 6.34
N ILE A 201 7.64 7.73 5.13
CA ILE A 201 7.83 8.51 3.89
C ILE A 201 6.69 9.51 3.71
N MET A 202 5.45 9.07 3.90
CA MET A 202 4.28 9.92 3.71
C MET A 202 4.11 10.95 4.84
N SER A 203 4.48 10.63 6.09
CA SER A 203 4.52 11.62 7.17
C SER A 203 5.62 12.68 6.94
N PHE A 204 6.78 12.28 6.40
CA PHE A 204 7.79 13.22 5.90
C PHE A 204 7.22 14.13 4.81
N ILE A 205 6.63 13.57 3.73
CA ILE A 205 6.06 14.37 2.63
C ILE A 205 4.97 15.33 3.13
N ARG A 206 3.99 14.85 3.92
CA ARG A 206 2.92 15.70 4.50
C ARG A 206 3.47 16.83 5.36
N ALA A 207 4.50 16.57 6.16
CA ALA A 207 5.14 17.58 7.01
C ALA A 207 5.92 18.62 6.20
N GLN A 208 6.78 18.20 5.27
CA GLN A 208 7.52 19.09 4.38
C GLN A 208 6.57 19.99 3.56
N ARG A 209 5.50 19.41 3.03
CA ARG A 209 4.43 20.08 2.27
C ARG A 209 3.64 21.11 3.10
N SER A 210 3.74 21.06 4.42
CA SER A 210 3.13 22.05 5.34
C SER A 210 4.07 23.22 5.69
N MET A 211 5.33 23.18 5.28
CA MET A 211 6.32 24.24 5.56
C MET A 211 6.13 25.47 4.66
N GLU A 212 6.39 26.65 5.24
CA GLU A 212 6.58 27.86 4.45
C GLU A 212 7.84 27.71 3.57
N GLY A 213 7.75 28.14 2.31
CA GLY A 213 8.83 28.00 1.32
C GLY A 213 8.95 26.63 0.63
N TYR A 214 8.06 25.67 0.90
CA TYR A 214 7.98 24.42 0.14
C TYR A 214 7.68 24.68 -1.35
N ASP A 215 8.36 23.97 -2.26
CA ASP A 215 8.08 24.06 -3.70
C ASP A 215 6.99 23.04 -4.10
N PRO A 216 5.78 23.50 -4.49
CA PRO A 216 4.67 22.62 -4.88
C PRO A 216 4.90 21.92 -6.23
N ASN A 217 6.05 22.13 -6.88
CA ASN A 217 6.46 21.47 -8.12
C ASN A 217 7.54 20.40 -7.89
N THR A 218 7.89 20.12 -6.63
CA THR A 218 8.83 19.06 -6.24
C THR A 218 8.41 17.72 -6.86
N ARG A 219 9.39 16.98 -7.40
CA ARG A 219 9.15 15.73 -8.14
C ARG A 219 9.57 14.52 -7.31
N HIS A 220 8.59 13.70 -6.97
CA HIS A 220 8.72 12.56 -6.06
C HIS A 220 8.74 11.24 -6.83
N CYS A 221 9.72 10.40 -6.54
CA CYS A 221 9.76 9.00 -6.96
C CYS A 221 9.76 8.09 -5.73
N LEU A 222 8.79 7.20 -5.61
CA LEU A 222 8.67 6.22 -4.51
C LEU A 222 8.95 4.81 -5.04
N TYR A 223 9.90 4.09 -4.47
CA TYR A 223 10.09 2.68 -4.78
C TYR A 223 9.26 1.78 -3.87
N GLY A 224 8.57 0.80 -4.48
CA GLY A 224 7.93 -0.31 -3.76
C GLY A 224 6.87 -1.04 -4.58
N HIS A 225 6.47 -2.23 -4.14
CA HIS A 225 5.52 -3.07 -4.88
C HIS A 225 4.06 -2.93 -4.42
N ASP A 226 3.83 -2.46 -3.20
CA ASP A 226 2.53 -2.49 -2.54
C ASP A 226 1.45 -1.62 -3.22
N ALA A 227 0.19 -2.00 -3.02
CA ALA A 227 -0.96 -1.31 -3.61
C ALA A 227 -1.31 -0.04 -2.83
N ASP A 228 -1.06 -0.06 -1.51
CA ASP A 228 -1.35 1.02 -0.57
C ASP A 228 -0.49 2.26 -0.91
N LEU A 229 0.76 2.08 -1.39
CA LEU A 229 1.61 3.12 -1.99
C LEU A 229 0.88 4.01 -3.03
N ILE A 230 0.02 3.41 -3.87
CA ILE A 230 -0.71 4.14 -4.93
C ILE A 230 -1.78 5.06 -4.31
N MET A 231 -2.44 4.58 -3.26
CA MET A 231 -3.45 5.34 -2.52
C MET A 231 -2.81 6.43 -1.67
N LEU A 232 -1.67 6.13 -1.02
CA LEU A 232 -0.87 7.08 -0.26
C LEU A 232 -0.30 8.20 -1.15
N ALA A 233 0.18 7.86 -2.35
CA ALA A 233 0.65 8.84 -3.33
C ALA A 233 -0.49 9.77 -3.80
N LEU A 234 -1.71 9.25 -4.02
CA LEU A 234 -2.88 10.08 -4.30
C LEU A 234 -3.22 11.00 -3.11
N ALA A 235 -3.25 10.45 -1.89
CA ALA A 235 -3.53 11.14 -0.61
C ALA A 235 -2.47 12.18 -0.21
N SER A 236 -1.29 12.19 -0.85
CA SER A 236 -0.29 13.25 -0.67
C SER A 236 -0.76 14.61 -1.22
N HIS A 237 -1.65 14.59 -2.22
CA HIS A 237 -2.03 15.73 -3.07
C HIS A 237 -0.84 16.43 -3.76
N GLU A 238 0.29 15.76 -3.92
CA GLU A 238 1.35 16.19 -4.83
C GLU A 238 1.04 15.74 -6.27
N VAL A 239 1.35 16.60 -7.24
CA VAL A 239 1.04 16.35 -8.65
C VAL A 239 2.14 15.53 -9.32
N HIS A 240 3.40 15.89 -9.12
CA HIS A 240 4.54 15.24 -9.79
C HIS A 240 5.05 14.04 -8.99
N PHE A 241 4.21 13.03 -8.87
CA PHE A 241 4.49 11.80 -8.12
C PHE A 241 4.52 10.59 -9.07
N SER A 242 5.57 9.78 -9.00
CA SER A 242 5.64 8.47 -9.65
C SER A 242 6.03 7.37 -8.64
N ILE A 243 5.58 6.14 -8.90
CA ILE A 243 6.01 4.96 -8.15
C ILE A 243 6.84 4.07 -9.07
N LEU A 244 8.10 3.81 -8.70
CA LEU A 244 8.99 2.88 -9.37
C LEU A 244 8.77 1.46 -8.84
N ARG A 245 8.65 0.48 -9.74
CA ARG A 245 8.47 -0.94 -9.42
C ARG A 245 9.01 -1.85 -10.52
N GLU A 246 9.32 -3.09 -10.20
CA GLU A 246 9.50 -4.13 -11.22
C GLU A 246 8.15 -4.49 -11.89
N ASP A 247 8.19 -4.91 -13.16
CA ASP A 247 7.01 -5.49 -13.82
C ASP A 247 6.71 -6.90 -13.28
N VAL A 248 5.47 -7.08 -12.81
CA VAL A 248 4.93 -8.33 -12.23
C VAL A 248 3.80 -8.90 -13.10
N LEU A 249 3.55 -8.33 -14.29
CA LEU A 249 2.40 -8.64 -15.14
C LEU A 249 2.77 -9.12 -16.55
N LEU A 250 3.97 -8.81 -17.04
CA LEU A 250 4.57 -9.56 -18.15
C LEU A 250 5.14 -10.90 -17.63
N PRO A 251 4.63 -12.06 -18.07
CA PRO A 251 5.40 -13.31 -17.97
C PRO A 251 6.61 -13.23 -18.92
N ASN A 252 7.65 -14.03 -18.67
CA ASN A 252 8.98 -13.97 -19.29
C ASN A 252 9.05 -14.09 -20.84
N GLN A 253 8.49 -13.13 -21.58
CA GLN A 253 8.69 -13.02 -23.04
C GLN A 253 10.09 -12.49 -23.39
N ALA A 254 10.74 -11.77 -22.45
CA ALA A 254 12.09 -11.23 -22.57
C ALA A 254 13.20 -12.30 -22.73
N GLU A 255 12.92 -13.56 -22.37
CA GLU A 255 13.82 -14.70 -22.64
C GLU A 255 14.17 -14.83 -24.14
N THR A 256 13.34 -14.30 -25.04
CA THR A 256 13.61 -14.31 -26.49
C THR A 256 14.63 -13.28 -26.98
N GLU A 257 15.02 -12.30 -26.16
CA GLU A 257 15.98 -11.24 -26.53
C GLU A 257 17.23 -11.16 -25.63
N GLY A 258 17.41 -12.10 -24.69
CA GLY A 258 18.67 -12.28 -23.96
C GLY A 258 19.02 -11.20 -22.93
N LYS A 259 18.05 -10.38 -22.51
CA LYS A 259 18.18 -9.49 -21.35
C LYS A 259 17.67 -10.23 -20.10
N PRO A 260 18.51 -10.53 -19.09
CA PRO A 260 18.10 -11.37 -17.94
C PRO A 260 17.25 -10.63 -16.91
N ASN A 261 17.29 -9.30 -16.86
CA ASN A 261 16.61 -8.52 -15.84
C ASN A 261 15.12 -8.28 -16.19
N LYS A 262 14.22 -8.50 -15.22
CA LYS A 262 12.84 -7.99 -15.26
C LYS A 262 12.89 -6.45 -15.42
N PRO A 263 12.11 -5.85 -16.34
CA PRO A 263 12.14 -4.41 -16.54
C PRO A 263 11.50 -3.67 -15.36
N TYR A 264 12.03 -2.49 -15.06
CA TYR A 264 11.37 -1.55 -14.16
C TYR A 264 10.35 -0.69 -14.91
N LEU A 265 9.34 -0.22 -14.19
CA LEU A 265 8.26 0.63 -14.68
C LEU A 265 8.02 1.79 -13.71
N PHE A 266 7.69 2.95 -14.25
CA PHE A 266 7.10 4.07 -13.50
C PHE A 266 5.57 4.00 -13.59
N LEU A 267 4.90 4.10 -12.44
CA LEU A 267 3.46 4.40 -12.35
C LEU A 267 3.29 5.90 -12.09
N ASN A 268 2.83 6.62 -13.11
CA ASN A 268 2.76 8.08 -13.12
C ASN A 268 1.42 8.55 -12.56
N ILE A 269 1.44 9.05 -11.32
CA ILE A 269 0.21 9.33 -10.55
C ILE A 269 -0.56 10.51 -11.13
N TRP A 270 0.08 11.49 -11.78
CA TRP A 270 -0.64 12.57 -12.48
C TRP A 270 -1.57 12.02 -13.57
N VAL A 271 -1.12 11.02 -14.35
CA VAL A 271 -1.95 10.38 -15.38
C VAL A 271 -3.13 9.62 -14.74
N LEU A 272 -2.91 9.00 -13.58
CA LEU A 272 -4.00 8.38 -12.81
C LEU A 272 -5.03 9.42 -12.33
N ARG A 273 -4.61 10.63 -11.96
CA ARG A 273 -5.53 11.73 -11.59
C ARG A 273 -6.38 12.17 -12.79
N GLU A 274 -5.82 12.23 -14.00
CA GLU A 274 -6.59 12.49 -15.23
C GLU A 274 -7.67 11.42 -15.47
N TYR A 275 -7.30 10.13 -15.34
CA TYR A 275 -8.24 9.02 -15.45
C TYR A 275 -9.37 9.12 -14.41
N LEU A 276 -9.04 9.44 -13.15
CA LEU A 276 -10.02 9.60 -12.07
C LEU A 276 -10.94 10.82 -12.27
N GLU A 277 -10.45 11.94 -12.83
CA GLU A 277 -11.28 13.11 -13.15
C GLU A 277 -12.39 12.79 -14.16
N ILE A 278 -12.09 11.99 -15.16
CA ILE A 278 -13.07 11.56 -16.17
C ILE A 278 -13.99 10.47 -15.60
N GLU A 279 -13.44 9.51 -14.85
CA GLU A 279 -14.18 8.36 -14.31
C GLU A 279 -15.14 8.75 -13.19
N LEU A 280 -14.71 9.61 -12.25
CA LEU A 280 -15.50 10.03 -11.07
C LEU A 280 -16.48 11.16 -11.39
N LYS A 281 -16.55 11.62 -12.65
CA LYS A 281 -17.43 12.70 -13.09
C LYS A 281 -18.90 12.42 -12.76
N ILE A 282 -19.46 13.23 -11.88
CA ILE A 282 -20.89 13.25 -11.52
C ILE A 282 -21.68 13.96 -12.63
N LEU A 283 -22.84 13.43 -13.01
CA LEU A 283 -23.69 14.00 -14.08
C LEU A 283 -24.58 15.15 -13.58
N ASP A 284 -25.33 14.91 -12.50
CA ASP A 284 -26.29 15.85 -11.91
C ASP A 284 -25.89 16.18 -10.44
N PRO A 285 -24.76 16.88 -10.20
CA PRO A 285 -24.22 17.07 -8.86
C PRO A 285 -24.97 18.15 -8.06
N VAL A 286 -25.09 17.91 -6.75
CA VAL A 286 -25.69 18.83 -5.76
C VAL A 286 -24.78 19.97 -5.31
N CYS A 287 -23.49 19.87 -5.60
CA CYS A 287 -22.47 20.90 -5.36
C CYS A 287 -21.40 20.80 -6.46
N GLU A 288 -20.67 21.88 -6.74
CA GLU A 288 -19.59 21.85 -7.75
C GLU A 288 -18.52 20.82 -7.36
N PRO A 289 -18.22 19.80 -8.20
CA PRO A 289 -17.28 18.75 -7.82
C PRO A 289 -15.82 19.20 -7.92
N ASP A 290 -15.20 19.44 -6.77
CA ASP A 290 -13.74 19.44 -6.59
C ASP A 290 -13.18 18.02 -6.78
N ILE A 291 -12.18 17.89 -7.67
CA ILE A 291 -11.50 16.63 -8.00
C ILE A 291 -10.66 16.09 -6.84
N GLU A 292 -10.08 16.96 -6.02
CA GLU A 292 -9.23 16.54 -4.90
C GLU A 292 -10.06 15.74 -3.89
N ARG A 293 -11.27 16.23 -3.60
CA ARG A 293 -12.23 15.57 -2.71
C ARG A 293 -12.89 14.33 -3.33
N LEU A 294 -12.98 14.26 -4.67
CA LEU A 294 -13.40 13.03 -5.36
C LEU A 294 -12.33 11.93 -5.24
N ILE A 295 -11.04 12.31 -5.27
CA ILE A 295 -9.92 11.40 -5.03
C ILE A 295 -9.92 10.92 -3.57
N ASP A 296 -10.19 11.79 -2.59
CA ASP A 296 -10.33 11.40 -1.17
C ASP A 296 -11.43 10.36 -0.95
N ASP A 297 -12.62 10.61 -1.51
CA ASP A 297 -13.74 9.66 -1.47
C ASP A 297 -13.43 8.36 -2.23
N PHE A 298 -12.69 8.42 -3.34
CA PHE A 298 -12.24 7.23 -4.09
C PHE A 298 -11.27 6.36 -3.28
N ILE A 299 -10.30 6.96 -2.60
CA ILE A 299 -9.38 6.26 -1.68
C ILE A 299 -10.19 5.61 -0.56
N PHE A 300 -11.11 6.38 0.05
CA PHE A 300 -11.98 5.89 1.12
C PHE A 300 -12.82 4.68 0.71
N ILE A 301 -13.53 4.72 -0.43
CA ILE A 301 -14.35 3.57 -0.86
C ILE A 301 -13.49 2.35 -1.22
N CYS A 302 -12.25 2.54 -1.68
CA CYS A 302 -11.35 1.42 -1.95
C CYS A 302 -10.94 0.64 -0.69
N PHE A 303 -10.92 1.27 0.49
CA PHE A 303 -10.67 0.57 1.77
C PHE A 303 -11.68 -0.57 2.03
N LEU A 304 -12.90 -0.48 1.49
CA LEU A 304 -13.97 -1.47 1.67
C LEU A 304 -13.67 -2.83 0.99
N VAL A 305 -12.78 -2.84 -0.01
CA VAL A 305 -12.23 -4.07 -0.64
C VAL A 305 -11.10 -4.68 0.22
N GLY A 306 -10.87 -4.12 1.41
CA GLY A 306 -9.97 -4.59 2.46
C GLY A 306 -8.53 -4.11 2.27
N ASN A 307 -7.90 -3.69 3.35
CA ASN A 307 -6.54 -3.16 3.40
C ASN A 307 -5.70 -4.00 4.39
N ASP A 308 -4.64 -3.41 4.90
CA ASP A 308 -3.71 -4.06 5.82
C ASP A 308 -4.19 -4.15 7.29
N PHE A 309 -5.23 -3.39 7.63
CA PHE A 309 -5.66 -3.11 9.00
C PHE A 309 -7.07 -3.62 9.31
N ILE A 310 -7.96 -3.64 8.29
CA ILE A 310 -9.32 -4.19 8.37
C ILE A 310 -9.61 -5.18 7.23
N PRO A 311 -10.37 -6.26 7.50
CA PRO A 311 -10.78 -7.22 6.48
C PRO A 311 -11.66 -6.58 5.40
N HIS A 312 -11.64 -7.18 4.21
CA HIS A 312 -12.54 -6.83 3.12
C HIS A 312 -13.99 -7.15 3.50
N ILE A 313 -14.94 -6.33 3.05
CA ILE A 313 -16.36 -6.67 3.12
C ILE A 313 -16.60 -7.93 2.27
N PRO A 314 -17.30 -8.98 2.77
CA PRO A 314 -17.33 -10.26 2.06
C PRO A 314 -17.91 -10.21 0.64
N SER A 315 -18.78 -9.25 0.33
CA SER A 315 -19.35 -9.03 -1.01
C SER A 315 -18.47 -8.20 -1.95
N LEU A 316 -17.26 -7.78 -1.55
CA LEU A 316 -16.40 -6.88 -2.32
C LEU A 316 -15.02 -7.50 -2.57
N GLU A 317 -14.83 -8.12 -3.75
CA GLU A 317 -13.55 -8.71 -4.15
C GLU A 317 -12.97 -8.05 -5.41
N THR A 318 -11.67 -7.70 -5.39
CA THR A 318 -11.01 -6.94 -6.47
C THR A 318 -11.03 -7.68 -7.80
N HIS A 319 -10.92 -9.01 -7.79
CA HIS A 319 -10.86 -9.82 -9.01
C HIS A 319 -12.22 -9.88 -9.73
N GLU A 320 -13.31 -9.73 -8.97
CA GLU A 320 -14.71 -9.54 -9.40
C GLU A 320 -15.03 -8.08 -9.74
N CYS A 321 -14.02 -7.21 -9.93
CA CYS A 321 -14.23 -5.81 -10.33
C CYS A 321 -15.05 -4.98 -9.31
N ALA A 322 -14.93 -5.28 -8.01
CA ALA A 322 -15.65 -4.57 -6.95
C ALA A 322 -15.38 -3.05 -6.90
N VAL A 323 -14.20 -2.60 -7.34
CA VAL A 323 -13.88 -1.16 -7.42
C VAL A 323 -14.76 -0.44 -8.46
N ASP A 324 -15.08 -1.09 -9.59
CA ASP A 324 -15.98 -0.54 -10.60
C ASP A 324 -17.42 -0.43 -10.06
N LEU A 325 -17.86 -1.38 -9.23
CA LEU A 325 -19.15 -1.31 -8.52
C LEU A 325 -19.17 -0.15 -7.51
N LEU A 326 -18.10 0.02 -6.73
CA LEU A 326 -18.00 1.09 -5.73
C LEU A 326 -18.03 2.48 -6.38
N ILE A 327 -17.31 2.67 -7.49
CA ILE A 327 -17.35 3.89 -8.30
C ILE A 327 -18.78 4.17 -8.80
N GLU A 328 -19.47 3.18 -9.37
CA GLU A 328 -20.81 3.38 -9.94
C GLU A 328 -21.86 3.67 -8.86
N VAL A 329 -21.83 2.94 -7.73
CA VAL A 329 -22.72 3.21 -6.58
C VAL A 329 -22.42 4.59 -5.99
N TYR A 330 -21.15 4.99 -5.88
CA TYR A 330 -20.77 6.32 -5.39
C TYR A 330 -21.35 7.42 -6.29
N LYS A 331 -21.12 7.35 -7.61
CA LYS A 331 -21.56 8.36 -8.58
C LYS A 331 -23.08 8.49 -8.65
N THR A 332 -23.80 7.37 -8.60
CA THR A 332 -25.28 7.35 -8.62
C THR A 332 -25.91 7.76 -7.27
N THR A 333 -25.14 7.71 -6.18
CA THR A 333 -25.61 8.03 -4.82
C THR A 333 -25.14 9.41 -4.31
N PHE A 334 -24.12 10.02 -4.93
CA PHE A 334 -23.55 11.33 -4.54
C PHE A 334 -24.61 12.42 -4.26
N SER A 335 -25.56 12.56 -5.18
CA SER A 335 -26.65 13.55 -5.06
C SER A 335 -27.73 13.15 -4.05
N LYS A 336 -27.86 11.86 -3.70
CA LYS A 336 -28.68 11.38 -2.57
C LYS A 336 -28.00 11.66 -1.21
N MET A 337 -26.67 11.55 -1.14
CA MET A 337 -25.87 11.88 0.05
C MET A 337 -25.81 13.39 0.33
N GLY A 338 -26.10 14.23 -0.67
CA GLY A 338 -25.88 15.66 -0.54
C GLY A 338 -24.39 16.05 -0.62
N GLY A 339 -23.56 15.26 -1.32
CA GLY A 339 -22.13 15.50 -1.52
C GLY A 339 -21.20 14.44 -0.89
N TYR A 340 -19.93 14.82 -0.70
CA TYR A 340 -18.80 13.94 -0.31
C TYR A 340 -18.98 13.16 0.99
N ILE A 341 -18.40 11.95 1.05
CA ILE A 341 -18.34 11.13 2.27
C ILE A 341 -17.29 11.69 3.24
N VAL A 342 -16.10 12.05 2.74
CA VAL A 342 -15.00 12.62 3.50
C VAL A 342 -15.27 14.10 3.82
N ASN A 343 -15.07 14.46 5.09
CA ASN A 343 -15.06 15.85 5.56
C ASN A 343 -13.63 16.33 5.82
N THR A 344 -13.04 16.91 4.79
CA THR A 344 -11.73 17.57 4.80
C THR A 344 -11.62 18.74 5.79
N ASP A 345 -12.72 19.38 6.16
CA ASP A 345 -12.71 20.51 7.12
C ASP A 345 -12.54 20.03 8.57
N LYS A 346 -12.96 18.78 8.87
CA LYS A 346 -12.75 18.13 10.17
C LYS A 346 -11.32 17.61 10.38
N VAL A 347 -10.45 17.65 9.36
CA VAL A 347 -9.07 17.12 9.43
C VAL A 347 -8.23 17.71 10.57
N LYS A 348 -8.60 18.89 11.06
CA LYS A 348 -7.96 19.60 12.18
C LYS A 348 -8.28 19.02 13.56
N ASP A 349 -9.33 18.20 13.70
CA ASP A 349 -9.73 17.60 14.95
C ASP A 349 -9.12 16.19 15.08
N LYS A 350 -8.10 16.05 15.94
CA LYS A 350 -7.42 14.77 16.19
C LYS A 350 -8.35 13.67 16.77
N HIS A 351 -9.56 14.04 17.20
CA HIS A 351 -10.57 13.13 17.74
C HIS A 351 -11.89 13.14 16.95
N GLY A 352 -11.95 13.88 15.84
CA GLY A 352 -13.17 14.03 15.04
C GLY A 352 -13.38 12.88 14.05
N SER A 353 -14.63 12.58 13.70
CA SER A 353 -14.91 11.67 12.58
C SER A 353 -14.63 12.39 11.25
N TYR A 354 -13.53 12.02 10.59
CA TYR A 354 -13.13 12.49 9.25
C TYR A 354 -14.19 12.19 8.15
N LEU A 355 -15.22 11.41 8.49
CA LEU A 355 -16.31 11.00 7.63
C LEU A 355 -17.63 11.67 8.05
N GLU A 356 -18.46 12.03 7.08
CA GLU A 356 -19.89 12.29 7.30
C GLU A 356 -20.64 10.96 7.37
N VAL A 357 -20.72 10.42 8.59
CA VAL A 357 -21.30 9.09 8.87
C VAL A 357 -22.73 8.95 8.34
N SER A 358 -23.51 10.03 8.34
CA SER A 358 -24.87 10.08 7.78
C SER A 358 -24.91 9.88 6.26
N ARG A 359 -23.90 10.35 5.53
CA ARG A 359 -23.73 10.13 4.08
C ARG A 359 -23.24 8.72 3.79
N LEU A 360 -22.25 8.26 4.57
CA LEU A 360 -21.73 6.91 4.51
C LEU A 360 -22.83 5.85 4.73
N GLU A 361 -23.77 6.11 5.64
CA GLU A 361 -24.92 5.23 5.89
C GLU A 361 -25.88 5.14 4.70
N ILE A 362 -26.06 6.23 3.93
CA ILE A 362 -26.80 6.24 2.66
C ILE A 362 -26.05 5.44 1.59
N PHE A 363 -24.72 5.62 1.47
CA PHE A 363 -23.89 4.85 0.54
C PHE A 363 -23.95 3.34 0.82
N PHE A 364 -23.81 2.92 2.08
CA PHE A 364 -23.95 1.52 2.45
C PHE A 364 -25.36 0.97 2.21
N HIS A 365 -26.42 1.78 2.41
CA HIS A 365 -27.78 1.35 2.10
C HIS A 365 -27.92 0.97 0.61
N GLU A 366 -27.49 1.85 -0.31
CA GLU A 366 -27.56 1.59 -1.76
C GLU A 366 -26.62 0.44 -2.17
N LEU A 367 -25.40 0.38 -1.63
CA LEU A 367 -24.44 -0.71 -1.90
C LEU A 367 -24.98 -2.07 -1.42
N SER A 368 -25.75 -2.12 -0.33
CA SER A 368 -26.34 -3.36 0.18
C SER A 368 -27.36 -3.99 -0.79
N MET A 369 -27.90 -3.23 -1.75
CA MET A 369 -28.80 -3.73 -2.80
C MET A 369 -28.10 -4.64 -3.84
N TYR A 370 -26.78 -4.79 -3.74
CA TYR A 370 -25.95 -5.66 -4.59
C TYR A 370 -25.43 -6.90 -3.88
N GLU A 371 -25.43 -6.90 -2.54
CA GLU A 371 -24.87 -7.94 -1.66
C GLU A 371 -25.39 -9.34 -2.03
N GLU A 372 -26.71 -9.53 -2.07
CA GLU A 372 -27.34 -10.81 -2.39
C GLU A 372 -27.12 -11.25 -3.84
N LYS A 373 -27.10 -10.31 -4.79
CA LYS A 373 -26.85 -10.57 -6.23
C LYS A 373 -25.44 -11.10 -6.48
N ILE A 374 -24.45 -10.53 -5.77
CA ILE A 374 -23.05 -10.97 -5.85
C ILE A 374 -22.91 -12.38 -5.30
N PHE A 375 -23.48 -12.66 -4.11
CA PHE A 375 -23.39 -13.98 -3.51
C PHE A 375 -24.14 -15.06 -4.30
N LEU A 376 -25.33 -14.76 -4.84
CA LEU A 376 -26.05 -15.68 -5.73
C LEU A 376 -25.20 -16.01 -6.97
N LYS A 377 -24.59 -15.02 -7.63
CA LYS A 377 -23.71 -15.27 -8.77
C LYS A 377 -22.45 -16.09 -8.38
N ARG A 378 -21.85 -15.85 -7.21
CA ARG A 378 -20.73 -16.68 -6.72
C ARG A 378 -21.16 -18.12 -6.52
N TYR A 379 -22.33 -18.34 -5.92
CA TYR A 379 -22.89 -19.67 -5.71
C TYR A 379 -23.16 -20.38 -7.04
N GLU A 380 -23.81 -19.70 -8.00
CA GLU A 380 -24.02 -20.20 -9.37
C GLU A 380 -22.70 -20.58 -10.04
N LEU A 381 -21.70 -19.68 -10.08
CA LEU A 381 -20.40 -19.97 -10.69
C LEU A 381 -19.62 -21.10 -10.02
N LYS A 382 -19.71 -21.22 -8.69
CA LYS A 382 -19.09 -22.32 -7.92
C LYS A 382 -19.75 -23.65 -8.25
N GLN A 383 -21.08 -23.69 -8.34
CA GLN A 383 -21.84 -24.86 -8.77
C GLN A 383 -21.50 -25.24 -10.22
N ASP A 384 -21.46 -24.26 -11.13
CA ASP A 384 -21.09 -24.43 -12.54
C ASP A 384 -19.66 -24.98 -12.73
N PHE A 385 -18.72 -24.54 -11.89
CA PHE A 385 -17.34 -25.00 -11.90
C PHE A 385 -17.23 -26.44 -11.39
N LEU A 386 -17.83 -26.74 -10.23
CA LEU A 386 -17.84 -28.08 -9.65
C LEU A 386 -18.48 -29.09 -10.61
N GLN A 387 -19.61 -28.75 -11.26
CA GLN A 387 -20.25 -29.63 -12.24
C GLN A 387 -19.35 -29.96 -13.44
N LYS A 388 -18.49 -29.03 -13.88
CA LYS A 388 -17.51 -29.27 -14.96
C LYS A 388 -16.38 -30.18 -14.52
N VAL A 389 -15.73 -29.87 -13.39
CA VAL A 389 -14.67 -30.73 -12.80
C VAL A 389 -15.17 -32.16 -12.59
N TYR A 390 -16.39 -32.32 -12.09
CA TYR A 390 -16.97 -33.65 -11.87
C TYR A 390 -17.41 -34.36 -13.16
N HIS A 391 -17.81 -33.63 -14.19
CA HIS A 391 -18.01 -34.22 -15.52
C HIS A 391 -16.67 -34.70 -16.11
N GLU A 392 -15.59 -33.94 -15.95
CA GLU A 392 -14.24 -34.31 -16.37
C GLU A 392 -13.75 -35.56 -15.62
N MET A 393 -13.84 -35.59 -14.29
CA MET A 393 -13.52 -36.78 -13.48
C MET A 393 -14.36 -38.01 -13.87
N LEU A 394 -15.65 -37.85 -14.19
CA LEU A 394 -16.50 -38.94 -14.66
C LEU A 394 -16.14 -39.39 -16.08
N CYS A 395 -15.64 -38.50 -16.95
CA CYS A 395 -15.11 -38.87 -18.25
C CYS A 395 -13.82 -39.70 -18.12
N GLU A 396 -12.92 -39.34 -17.21
CA GLU A 396 -11.63 -40.02 -17.00
C GLU A 396 -11.75 -41.35 -16.25
N ALA A 397 -12.70 -41.49 -15.32
CA ALA A 397 -12.90 -42.70 -14.53
C ALA A 397 -13.31 -43.92 -15.39
N SER A 398 -12.84 -45.12 -14.99
CA SER A 398 -13.20 -46.37 -15.68
C SER A 398 -14.68 -46.72 -15.52
N GLU A 399 -15.21 -47.56 -16.42
CA GLU A 399 -16.63 -47.99 -16.34
C GLU A 399 -16.98 -48.70 -15.03
N SER A 400 -16.01 -49.34 -14.39
CA SER A 400 -16.13 -49.94 -13.06
C SER A 400 -16.20 -48.93 -11.91
N GLU A 401 -15.58 -47.76 -12.05
CA GLU A 401 -15.48 -46.75 -10.98
C GLU A 401 -16.59 -45.69 -11.07
N ARG A 402 -17.04 -45.37 -12.29
CA ARG A 402 -18.10 -44.38 -12.56
C ARG A 402 -19.34 -44.49 -11.65
N PRO A 403 -19.89 -45.67 -11.31
CA PRO A 403 -21.08 -45.76 -10.45
C PRO A 403 -20.84 -45.28 -9.02
N GLU A 404 -19.73 -45.69 -8.40
CA GLU A 404 -19.40 -45.31 -7.01
C GLU A 404 -18.82 -43.89 -6.93
N LEU A 405 -18.08 -43.45 -7.95
CA LEU A 405 -17.67 -42.05 -8.09
C LEU A 405 -18.92 -41.15 -8.18
N ARG A 406 -19.86 -41.46 -9.08
CA ARG A 406 -21.11 -40.70 -9.21
C ARG A 406 -21.89 -40.65 -7.90
N ARG A 407 -22.01 -41.78 -7.18
CA ARG A 407 -22.69 -41.83 -5.87
C ARG A 407 -22.05 -40.86 -4.86
N LYS A 408 -20.71 -40.83 -4.77
CA LYS A 408 -19.97 -39.89 -3.91
C LYS A 408 -20.11 -38.42 -4.33
N LEU A 409 -20.29 -38.15 -5.62
CA LEU A 409 -20.48 -36.80 -6.16
C LEU A 409 -21.90 -36.29 -5.91
N ASP A 410 -22.90 -37.14 -6.10
CA ASP A 410 -24.30 -36.85 -5.75
C ASP A 410 -24.42 -36.64 -4.22
N ASP A 411 -23.74 -37.47 -3.40
CA ASP A 411 -23.60 -37.23 -1.95
C ASP A 411 -22.98 -35.86 -1.67
N HIS A 412 -21.87 -35.48 -2.31
CA HIS A 412 -21.15 -34.23 -2.00
C HIS A 412 -21.96 -32.96 -2.32
N PHE A 413 -22.75 -32.97 -3.42
CA PHE A 413 -23.61 -31.84 -3.77
C PHE A 413 -24.90 -31.76 -2.94
N PHE A 414 -25.58 -32.90 -2.76
CA PHE A 414 -27.00 -32.93 -2.37
C PHE A 414 -27.25 -33.45 -0.95
N ASN A 415 -26.21 -33.88 -0.23
CA ASN A 415 -26.33 -34.22 1.19
C ASN A 415 -26.62 -32.96 2.03
N GLU A 416 -27.78 -32.93 2.70
CA GLU A 416 -28.19 -31.81 3.54
C GLU A 416 -27.56 -31.85 4.95
N ASP A 417 -27.12 -33.02 5.42
CA ASP A 417 -26.40 -33.18 6.69
C ASP A 417 -24.94 -32.70 6.58
N HIS A 418 -24.31 -32.92 5.41
CA HIS A 418 -22.90 -32.60 5.12
C HIS A 418 -22.73 -31.87 3.77
N PRO A 419 -23.25 -30.64 3.61
CA PRO A 419 -23.15 -29.90 2.36
C PRO A 419 -21.72 -29.39 2.09
N TYR A 420 -21.28 -29.47 0.83
CA TYR A 420 -19.99 -28.91 0.35
C TYR A 420 -19.81 -27.40 0.61
N ASP A 421 -20.93 -26.69 0.75
CA ASP A 421 -20.98 -25.30 1.16
C ASP A 421 -22.01 -25.18 2.30
N ARG A 422 -21.53 -24.91 3.51
CA ARG A 422 -22.37 -24.76 4.71
C ARG A 422 -23.00 -23.38 4.80
N GLU A 423 -22.31 -22.35 4.33
CA GLU A 423 -22.79 -20.97 4.35
C GLU A 423 -23.96 -20.81 3.37
N ARG A 424 -23.85 -21.45 2.19
CA ARG A 424 -24.74 -21.32 1.03
C ARG A 424 -25.09 -19.84 0.81
N LEU A 425 -24.06 -18.99 0.63
CA LEU A 425 -24.21 -17.54 0.53
C LEU A 425 -25.19 -17.15 -0.59
N GLY A 426 -25.98 -16.10 -0.38
CA GLY A 426 -27.06 -15.68 -1.30
C GLY A 426 -28.35 -16.50 -1.18
N LEU A 427 -28.29 -17.80 -0.82
CA LEU A 427 -29.50 -18.62 -0.67
C LEU A 427 -30.23 -18.36 0.66
N PRO A 428 -31.59 -18.40 0.71
CA PRO A 428 -32.38 -18.04 1.89
C PRO A 428 -31.83 -18.55 3.23
N GLY A 429 -31.69 -17.65 4.20
CA GLY A 429 -31.13 -17.93 5.52
C GLY A 429 -29.59 -17.86 5.64
N TRP A 430 -28.87 -17.48 4.58
CA TRP A 430 -27.40 -17.46 4.55
C TRP A 430 -26.75 -16.66 5.68
N LYS A 431 -27.32 -15.51 6.06
CA LYS A 431 -26.83 -14.70 7.17
C LYS A 431 -26.79 -15.49 8.48
N SER A 432 -27.84 -16.24 8.80
CA SER A 432 -27.88 -17.03 10.04
C SER A 432 -26.91 -18.20 10.03
N ARG A 433 -26.65 -18.82 8.86
CA ARG A 433 -25.64 -19.89 8.71
C ARG A 433 -24.22 -19.33 8.91
N PHE A 434 -23.89 -18.20 8.28
CA PHE A 434 -22.60 -17.54 8.44
C PHE A 434 -22.26 -17.22 9.90
N HIS A 435 -23.17 -16.58 10.65
CA HIS A 435 -22.88 -16.23 12.05
C HIS A 435 -22.77 -17.46 12.96
N ARG A 436 -23.41 -18.58 12.61
CA ARG A 436 -23.27 -19.86 13.31
C ARG A 436 -21.90 -20.49 13.06
N GLU A 437 -21.49 -20.65 11.79
CA GLU A 437 -20.20 -21.31 11.47
C GLU A 437 -18.99 -20.46 11.92
N TYR A 438 -19.06 -19.12 11.83
CA TYR A 438 -17.90 -18.24 12.11
C TYR A 438 -17.79 -17.82 13.59
N PHE A 439 -18.90 -17.79 14.34
CA PHE A 439 -18.95 -17.28 15.71
C PHE A 439 -19.69 -18.19 16.71
N GLY A 440 -20.21 -19.34 16.27
CA GLY A 440 -20.94 -20.27 17.14
C GLY A 440 -22.32 -19.79 17.62
N LEU A 441 -22.85 -18.71 17.04
CA LEU A 441 -24.08 -18.06 17.53
C LEU A 441 -25.36 -18.71 16.96
N GLU A 442 -26.36 -18.89 17.81
CA GLU A 442 -27.64 -19.50 17.42
C GLU A 442 -28.84 -18.56 17.56
N THR A 443 -28.86 -17.62 18.53
CA THR A 443 -30.03 -16.76 18.74
C THR A 443 -29.98 -15.45 17.95
N SER A 444 -31.16 -14.97 17.56
CA SER A 444 -31.31 -13.68 16.88
C SER A 444 -30.81 -12.48 17.70
N ASN A 445 -30.74 -12.59 19.03
CA ASN A 445 -30.29 -11.51 19.90
C ASN A 445 -28.76 -11.44 19.96
N GLU A 446 -28.09 -12.59 20.08
CA GLU A 446 -26.61 -12.65 20.04
C GLU A 446 -26.09 -12.18 18.68
N ILE A 447 -26.70 -12.65 17.59
CA ILE A 447 -26.38 -12.22 16.22
C ILE A 447 -26.62 -10.72 16.06
N GLY A 448 -27.72 -10.18 16.60
CA GLY A 448 -28.02 -8.75 16.59
C GLY A 448 -27.01 -7.91 17.36
N ASN A 449 -26.55 -8.37 18.52
CA ASN A 449 -25.52 -7.70 19.32
C ASN A 449 -24.17 -7.70 18.57
N LEU A 450 -23.70 -8.88 18.14
CA LEU A 450 -22.46 -9.01 17.39
C LEU A 450 -22.45 -8.13 16.13
N GLN A 451 -23.57 -8.04 15.40
CA GLN A 451 -23.66 -7.15 14.23
C GLN A 451 -23.52 -5.66 14.57
N ASN A 452 -24.00 -5.22 15.75
CA ASN A 452 -23.79 -3.84 16.21
C ASN A 452 -22.31 -3.62 16.59
N ASP A 453 -21.70 -4.55 17.32
CA ASP A 453 -20.31 -4.46 17.76
C ASP A 453 -19.34 -4.49 16.56
N MET A 454 -19.57 -5.39 15.60
CA MET A 454 -18.83 -5.45 14.34
C MET A 454 -19.01 -4.17 13.52
N ALA A 455 -20.23 -3.62 13.44
CA ALA A 455 -20.48 -2.37 12.70
C ALA A 455 -19.78 -1.17 13.36
N GLN A 456 -19.78 -1.07 14.70
CA GLN A 456 -19.03 -0.04 15.41
C GLN A 456 -17.53 -0.19 15.16
N LYS A 457 -16.96 -1.38 15.38
CA LYS A 457 -15.51 -1.60 15.21
C LYS A 457 -15.05 -1.47 13.76
N TYR A 458 -15.92 -1.74 12.78
CA TYR A 458 -15.59 -1.50 11.38
C TYR A 458 -15.64 0.00 11.03
N LEU A 459 -16.57 0.76 11.60
CA LEU A 459 -16.59 2.23 11.47
C LEU A 459 -15.40 2.90 12.16
N GLU A 460 -15.01 2.43 13.36
CA GLU A 460 -13.76 2.84 14.01
C GLU A 460 -12.57 2.56 13.07
N GLY A 461 -12.48 1.35 12.51
CA GLY A 461 -11.40 0.99 11.59
C GLY A 461 -11.35 1.80 10.30
N LEU A 462 -12.51 2.14 9.73
CA LEU A 462 -12.58 3.01 8.54
C LEU A 462 -12.10 4.44 8.86
N CYS A 463 -12.42 4.97 10.04
CA CYS A 463 -11.88 6.25 10.50
C CYS A 463 -10.37 6.16 10.77
N TRP A 464 -9.90 5.07 11.41
CA TRP A 464 -8.50 4.83 11.74
C TRP A 464 -7.63 4.78 10.49
N VAL A 465 -8.00 3.98 9.49
CA VAL A 465 -7.22 3.83 8.24
C VAL A 465 -7.18 5.14 7.47
N PHE A 466 -8.32 5.85 7.37
CA PHE A 466 -8.35 7.16 6.73
C PHE A 466 -7.40 8.15 7.41
N GLN A 467 -7.40 8.21 8.74
CA GLN A 467 -6.52 9.12 9.49
C GLN A 467 -5.03 8.75 9.36
N CYS A 468 -4.68 7.46 9.33
CA CYS A 468 -3.29 7.00 9.08
C CYS A 468 -2.75 7.38 7.70
N TYR A 469 -3.61 7.50 6.69
CA TYR A 469 -3.26 7.87 5.32
C TYR A 469 -3.11 9.40 5.15
N PHE A 470 -4.05 10.16 5.70
CA PHE A 470 -4.15 11.61 5.46
C PHE A 470 -3.53 12.50 6.56
N ALA A 471 -3.30 11.97 7.77
CA ALA A 471 -2.76 12.70 8.91
C ALA A 471 -1.57 11.95 9.54
N ASP A 472 -1.74 11.28 10.67
CA ASP A 472 -0.77 10.38 11.32
C ASP A 472 -1.55 9.32 12.14
N VAL A 473 -0.87 8.31 12.68
CA VAL A 473 -1.48 7.22 13.46
C VAL A 473 -2.28 7.77 14.66
N PRO A 474 -3.62 7.54 14.75
CA PRO A 474 -4.43 8.11 15.82
C PRO A 474 -4.40 7.32 17.12
N SER A 475 -4.10 6.03 17.03
CA SER A 475 -3.83 5.14 18.16
C SER A 475 -3.00 3.95 17.66
N TRP A 476 -1.90 3.68 18.36
CA TRP A 476 -1.01 2.56 18.15
C TRP A 476 -1.56 1.28 18.77
N SER A 477 -2.36 1.35 19.84
CA SER A 477 -2.99 0.20 20.50
C SER A 477 -4.27 -0.30 19.79
N TRP A 478 -4.96 0.56 19.03
CA TRP A 478 -6.20 0.18 18.34
C TRP A 478 -5.99 -0.95 17.31
N TYR A 479 -6.93 -1.89 17.27
CA TYR A 479 -7.02 -2.95 16.27
C TYR A 479 -8.47 -3.40 16.04
N TYR A 480 -8.74 -4.02 14.90
CA TYR A 480 -10.03 -4.64 14.60
C TYR A 480 -10.12 -6.05 15.24
N PRO A 481 -11.06 -6.32 16.16
CA PRO A 481 -11.04 -7.52 17.00
C PRO A 481 -11.75 -8.74 16.40
N PHE A 482 -12.18 -8.69 15.13
CA PHE A 482 -12.89 -9.79 14.47
C PHE A 482 -12.11 -10.33 13.25
N SER A 483 -12.37 -11.58 12.87
CA SER A 483 -11.70 -12.24 11.74
C SER A 483 -12.15 -11.79 10.35
N VAL A 484 -13.41 -11.34 10.27
CA VAL A 484 -14.15 -10.99 9.06
C VAL A 484 -14.84 -9.63 9.24
N ALA A 485 -15.08 -8.92 8.14
CA ALA A 485 -15.86 -7.69 8.16
C ALA A 485 -17.38 -8.00 8.30
N PRO A 486 -18.19 -7.05 8.79
CA PRO A 486 -19.64 -7.16 8.69
C PRO A 486 -20.11 -7.12 7.23
N PHE A 487 -21.31 -7.65 6.99
CA PHE A 487 -22.01 -7.45 5.72
C PHE A 487 -22.45 -5.99 5.55
N VAL A 488 -22.55 -5.50 4.32
CA VAL A 488 -22.94 -4.11 4.01
C VAL A 488 -24.31 -3.80 4.63
N SER A 489 -25.25 -4.74 4.53
CA SER A 489 -26.60 -4.65 5.10
C SER A 489 -26.66 -4.62 6.65
N SER A 490 -25.54 -4.87 7.34
CA SER A 490 -25.38 -4.71 8.79
C SER A 490 -24.79 -3.34 9.18
N LEU A 491 -24.19 -2.60 8.24
CA LEU A 491 -23.60 -1.27 8.47
C LEU A 491 -24.68 -0.17 8.51
N LYS A 492 -25.53 -0.20 9.55
CA LYS A 492 -26.71 0.67 9.71
C LYS A 492 -26.84 1.25 11.12
N GLY A 493 -27.53 2.38 11.23
CA GLY A 493 -27.56 3.20 12.43
C GLY A 493 -26.17 3.67 12.84
N LEU A 494 -25.26 3.87 11.88
CA LEU A 494 -23.86 4.20 12.12
C LEU A 494 -23.73 5.55 12.82
N SER A 495 -24.64 6.47 12.48
CA SER A 495 -24.73 7.83 13.05
C SER A 495 -24.98 7.87 14.57
N ARG A 496 -25.20 6.72 15.23
CA ARG A 496 -25.33 6.60 16.70
C ARG A 496 -24.00 6.47 17.43
N PHE A 497 -22.94 6.05 16.73
CA PHE A 497 -21.64 5.74 17.33
C PHE A 497 -20.78 7.00 17.42
N GLN A 498 -20.17 7.23 18.58
CA GLN A 498 -19.13 8.24 18.76
C GLN A 498 -17.78 7.57 18.62
N ILE A 499 -16.98 8.03 17.66
CA ILE A 499 -15.65 7.48 17.38
C ILE A 499 -14.61 8.36 18.07
N SER A 500 -13.73 7.77 18.85
CA SER A 500 -12.57 8.44 19.45
C SER A 500 -11.44 7.43 19.66
N PHE A 501 -10.20 7.91 19.53
CA PHE A 501 -8.99 7.10 19.69
C PHE A 501 -8.19 7.55 20.91
N ALA A 502 -7.53 6.59 21.56
CA ALA A 502 -6.63 6.86 22.67
C ALA A 502 -5.29 7.37 22.14
N VAL A 503 -4.85 8.55 22.60
CA VAL A 503 -3.51 9.09 22.27
C VAL A 503 -2.49 8.35 23.11
N ASP A 504 -1.89 7.34 22.50
CA ASP A 504 -0.96 6.37 23.07
C ASP A 504 0.43 6.51 22.40
N LYS A 505 1.22 5.43 22.40
CA LYS A 505 2.58 5.39 21.84
C LYS A 505 2.83 4.03 21.18
N PRO A 506 3.76 3.94 20.22
CA PRO A 506 4.24 2.64 19.73
C PRO A 506 4.76 1.78 20.87
N LEU A 507 4.58 0.47 20.75
CA LEU A 507 5.26 -0.52 21.57
C LEU A 507 6.79 -0.42 21.38
N ARG A 508 7.58 -1.03 22.27
CA ARG A 508 9.03 -1.12 22.05
C ARG A 508 9.35 -2.30 21.11
N PRO A 509 10.52 -2.32 20.44
CA PRO A 509 10.86 -3.39 19.52
C PRO A 509 10.70 -4.80 20.09
N PHE A 510 11.13 -5.08 21.33
CA PHE A 510 10.98 -6.41 21.93
C PHE A 510 9.54 -6.74 22.34
N ASP A 511 8.72 -5.74 22.67
CA ASP A 511 7.29 -5.93 22.89
C ASP A 511 6.60 -6.34 21.57
N GLN A 512 6.95 -5.68 20.45
CA GLN A 512 6.49 -6.06 19.12
C GLN A 512 6.94 -7.48 18.74
N LEU A 513 8.21 -7.84 18.91
CA LEU A 513 8.72 -9.19 18.61
C LEU A 513 7.91 -10.26 19.35
N MET A 514 7.65 -10.08 20.65
CA MET A 514 6.79 -10.95 21.45
C MET A 514 5.31 -10.97 21.00
N ALA A 515 4.84 -9.90 20.35
CA ALA A 515 3.50 -9.81 19.78
C ALA A 515 3.36 -10.47 18.40
N VAL A 516 4.41 -10.53 17.58
CA VAL A 516 4.31 -10.98 16.16
C VAL A 516 5.05 -12.28 15.82
N LEU A 517 6.06 -12.69 16.58
CA LEU A 517 6.87 -13.88 16.25
C LEU A 517 6.17 -15.22 16.58
N PRO A 518 6.34 -16.25 15.74
CA PRO A 518 6.02 -17.64 16.10
C PRO A 518 7.12 -18.24 16.98
N SER A 519 6.82 -19.33 17.70
CA SER A 519 7.77 -19.95 18.63
C SER A 519 8.99 -20.62 17.98
N GLN A 520 8.94 -20.82 16.66
CA GLN A 520 10.08 -21.27 15.85
C GLN A 520 11.17 -20.20 15.76
N SER A 521 10.78 -18.92 15.81
CA SER A 521 11.65 -17.76 15.58
C SER A 521 12.12 -17.09 16.88
N TRP A 522 12.04 -17.77 18.02
CA TRP A 522 12.40 -17.18 19.32
C TRP A 522 13.87 -16.75 19.43
N LEU A 523 14.79 -17.33 18.66
CA LEU A 523 16.22 -16.94 18.63
C LEU A 523 16.47 -15.49 18.17
N ASN A 524 15.43 -14.80 17.67
CA ASN A 524 15.48 -13.38 17.33
C ASN A 524 15.31 -12.44 18.56
N LEU A 525 14.90 -12.99 19.71
CA LEU A 525 14.75 -12.29 20.99
C LEU A 525 16.00 -12.46 21.88
N PRO A 526 16.22 -11.55 22.86
CA PRO A 526 17.18 -11.74 23.95
C PRO A 526 17.07 -13.08 24.68
N ASP A 527 18.20 -13.66 25.10
CA ASP A 527 18.24 -14.94 25.83
C ASP A 527 17.40 -14.93 27.12
N CYS A 528 17.33 -13.79 27.82
CA CYS A 528 16.52 -13.64 29.03
C CYS A 528 15.00 -13.68 28.74
N TYR A 529 14.56 -13.25 27.55
CA TYR A 529 13.19 -13.44 27.07
C TYR A 529 12.94 -14.92 26.76
N CYS A 530 13.83 -15.55 25.99
CA CYS A 530 13.76 -16.97 25.64
C CYS A 530 13.62 -17.86 26.89
N CYS A 531 14.50 -17.67 27.88
CA CYS A 531 14.50 -18.42 29.13
C CYS A 531 13.19 -18.29 29.95
N LYS A 532 12.50 -17.14 29.87
CA LYS A 532 11.28 -16.88 30.67
C LYS A 532 9.98 -17.32 29.99
N PHE A 533 9.96 -17.48 28.66
CA PHE A 533 8.73 -17.78 27.91
C PHE A 533 8.70 -19.16 27.23
N MET A 534 9.84 -19.81 27.06
CA MET A 534 9.92 -21.18 26.54
C MET A 534 9.04 -22.14 27.37
N GLY A 535 8.19 -22.91 26.69
CA GLY A 535 7.29 -23.90 27.30
C GLY A 535 6.01 -23.36 27.96
N ARG A 536 5.77 -22.04 28.02
CA ARG A 536 4.55 -21.47 28.64
C ARG A 536 3.38 -21.38 27.66
N GLU A 537 2.55 -22.42 27.58
CA GLU A 537 1.40 -22.51 26.64
C GLU A 537 0.44 -21.30 26.67
N GLY A 538 0.31 -20.62 27.82
CA GLY A 538 -0.59 -19.48 27.98
C GLY A 538 -0.18 -18.16 27.31
N TYR A 539 0.90 -18.13 26.52
CA TYR A 539 1.35 -16.94 25.75
C TYR A 539 1.33 -17.16 24.23
N TYR A 540 1.56 -18.40 23.78
CA TYR A 540 1.62 -18.75 22.37
C TYR A 540 0.59 -19.87 22.10
N PRO A 541 -0.65 -19.52 21.74
CA PRO A 541 -1.69 -20.52 21.48
C PRO A 541 -1.31 -21.39 20.28
N LYS A 542 -1.61 -22.69 20.38
CA LYS A 542 -1.50 -23.63 19.25
C LYS A 542 -2.47 -23.18 18.16
N LEU A 543 -1.96 -22.96 16.94
CA LEU A 543 -2.79 -22.69 15.76
C LEU A 543 -3.82 -23.81 15.59
N GLN A 544 -5.09 -23.46 15.63
CA GLN A 544 -6.16 -24.32 15.15
C GLN A 544 -6.47 -23.93 13.70
N THR A 545 -6.73 -24.93 12.86
CA THR A 545 -7.22 -24.76 11.49
C THR A 545 -8.56 -25.48 11.43
N ASP A 546 -9.58 -24.86 10.85
CA ASP A 546 -10.87 -25.53 10.70
C ASP A 546 -10.88 -26.51 9.50
N MET A 547 -11.98 -27.24 9.35
CA MET A 547 -12.13 -28.26 8.31
C MET A 547 -12.25 -27.69 6.89
N ASN A 548 -12.42 -26.37 6.74
CA ASN A 548 -12.48 -25.66 5.46
C ASN A 548 -11.11 -25.04 5.11
N GLY A 549 -10.10 -25.18 5.96
CA GLY A 549 -8.78 -24.55 5.81
C GLY A 549 -8.77 -23.07 6.20
N HIS A 550 -9.88 -22.51 6.70
CA HIS A 550 -9.91 -21.15 7.19
C HIS A 550 -9.22 -21.10 8.58
N ARG A 551 -8.48 -20.02 8.83
CA ARG A 551 -7.66 -19.86 10.04
C ARG A 551 -8.25 -18.79 10.94
N PHE A 552 -9.07 -19.24 11.88
CA PHE A 552 -9.77 -18.38 12.83
C PHE A 552 -9.06 -18.24 14.19
N PHE A 553 -9.70 -17.49 15.09
CA PHE A 553 -9.00 -16.55 15.97
C PHE A 553 -8.19 -17.20 17.09
N TRP A 554 -6.98 -16.68 17.28
CA TRP A 554 -6.21 -16.82 18.50
C TRP A 554 -6.77 -15.88 19.58
N SER A 555 -7.00 -16.42 20.78
CA SER A 555 -7.11 -15.58 21.98
C SER A 555 -5.76 -14.92 22.21
N GLY A 556 -5.70 -13.61 21.98
CA GLY A 556 -4.46 -12.83 22.11
C GLY A 556 -4.02 -12.69 23.56
N ILE A 557 -2.72 -12.47 23.77
CA ILE A 557 -2.25 -11.85 25.00
C ILE A 557 -2.80 -10.41 24.98
N SER A 558 -3.51 -9.96 26.02
CA SER A 558 -3.89 -8.55 26.13
C SER A 558 -2.64 -7.68 26.24
N GLU A 559 -2.68 -6.47 25.68
CA GLU A 559 -1.51 -5.56 25.66
C GLU A 559 -0.99 -5.30 27.09
N GLU A 560 -1.89 -5.08 28.05
CA GLU A 560 -1.56 -4.98 29.49
C GLU A 560 -0.74 -6.17 29.99
N ARG A 561 -1.15 -7.40 29.62
CA ARG A 561 -0.48 -8.63 30.05
C ARG A 561 0.83 -8.83 29.32
N LEU A 562 0.95 -8.40 28.06
CA LEU A 562 2.21 -8.40 27.31
C LEU A 562 3.21 -7.44 27.97
N LEU A 563 2.83 -6.17 28.15
CA LEU A 563 3.68 -5.12 28.74
C LEU A 563 4.08 -5.41 30.19
N ALA A 564 3.16 -5.90 31.02
CA ALA A 564 3.49 -6.33 32.39
C ALA A 564 4.45 -7.53 32.42
N THR A 565 4.45 -8.34 31.36
CA THR A 565 5.30 -9.53 31.23
C THR A 565 6.69 -9.18 30.71
N THR A 566 6.82 -8.36 29.67
CA THR A 566 8.13 -7.95 29.10
C THR A 566 8.90 -7.04 30.05
N LYS A 567 8.21 -6.13 30.75
CA LYS A 567 8.81 -5.24 31.76
C LYS A 567 9.52 -6.00 32.89
N ALA A 568 9.09 -7.21 33.21
CA ALA A 568 9.74 -8.09 34.19
C ALA A 568 10.94 -8.89 33.62
N VAL A 569 11.38 -8.55 32.41
CA VAL A 569 12.56 -9.12 31.72
C VAL A 569 13.54 -8.04 31.29
N ASP A 570 13.06 -6.82 31.00
CA ASP A 570 13.91 -5.67 30.64
C ASP A 570 15.05 -5.38 31.64
N GLU A 571 14.86 -5.71 32.93
CA GLU A 571 15.88 -5.54 33.98
C GLU A 571 17.09 -6.50 33.83
N GLU A 572 17.01 -7.50 32.95
CA GLU A 572 18.06 -8.49 32.65
C GLU A 572 18.71 -8.28 31.27
N LEU A 573 18.40 -7.19 30.56
CA LEU A 573 18.97 -6.88 29.25
C LEU A 573 20.42 -6.37 29.36
N THR A 574 21.25 -6.74 28.37
CA THR A 574 22.55 -6.09 28.17
C THR A 574 22.40 -4.66 27.64
N MET A 575 23.43 -3.83 27.80
CA MET A 575 23.41 -2.43 27.34
C MET A 575 23.10 -2.29 25.84
N ASP A 576 23.57 -3.21 25.00
CA ASP A 576 23.37 -3.17 23.55
C ASP A 576 21.95 -3.63 23.18
N GLU A 577 21.37 -4.58 23.92
CA GLU A 577 19.96 -4.95 23.79
C GLU A 577 19.03 -3.84 24.29
N MET A 578 19.38 -3.12 25.35
CA MET A 578 18.63 -1.93 25.79
C MET A 578 18.62 -0.84 24.70
N ARG A 579 19.74 -0.60 24.01
CA ARG A 579 19.77 0.29 22.82
C ARG A 579 18.88 -0.24 21.70
N ARG A 580 18.97 -1.54 21.37
CA ARG A 580 18.15 -2.22 20.36
C ARG A 580 16.64 -2.19 20.69
N ASN A 581 16.26 -2.09 21.96
CA ASN A 581 14.88 -1.92 22.44
C ASN A 581 14.44 -0.46 22.62
N THR A 582 15.25 0.52 22.21
CA THR A 582 14.97 1.97 22.39
C THR A 582 14.55 2.63 21.08
N THR A 583 13.58 3.55 21.15
CA THR A 583 13.17 4.39 20.01
C THR A 583 14.27 5.36 19.60
N ARG A 584 14.66 5.34 18.32
CA ARG A 584 15.57 6.30 17.68
C ARG A 584 14.81 7.41 16.95
N GLN A 585 15.55 8.27 16.26
CA GLN A 585 15.06 9.31 15.35
C GLN A 585 15.83 9.15 14.01
N ASP A 586 15.31 9.76 12.94
CA ASP A 586 15.97 9.74 11.63
C ASP A 586 17.40 10.30 11.71
N LYS A 587 18.32 9.79 10.90
CA LYS A 587 19.66 10.39 10.70
C LYS A 587 19.74 11.00 9.31
N ILE A 588 20.23 12.25 9.21
CA ILE A 588 20.57 12.90 7.94
C ILE A 588 22.08 12.87 7.70
N PHE A 589 22.47 12.65 6.44
CA PHE A 589 23.83 12.57 5.96
C PHE A 589 24.02 13.49 4.74
N LEU A 590 25.18 14.14 4.65
CA LEU A 590 25.58 14.96 3.51
C LEU A 590 27.12 15.09 3.42
N ASN A 591 27.63 15.40 2.23
CA ASN A 591 29.05 15.65 2.02
C ASN A 591 29.44 17.04 2.53
N ARG A 592 30.48 17.11 3.38
CA ARG A 592 30.96 18.36 4.01
C ARG A 592 31.51 19.39 3.01
N ASN A 593 31.84 18.95 1.80
CA ASN A 593 32.38 19.75 0.70
C ASN A 593 31.32 20.09 -0.38
N SER A 594 30.04 19.81 -0.12
CA SER A 594 28.94 20.29 -0.97
C SER A 594 28.74 21.80 -0.75
N ASN A 595 28.90 22.56 -1.85
CA ASN A 595 28.57 23.98 -1.88
C ASN A 595 27.04 24.21 -1.88
N ALA A 596 26.26 23.29 -2.47
CA ALA A 596 24.80 23.36 -2.48
C ALA A 596 24.23 23.22 -1.06
N LEU A 597 24.80 22.33 -0.26
CA LEU A 597 24.35 22.04 1.11
C LEU A 597 25.12 22.83 2.19
N ALA A 598 25.85 23.88 1.81
CA ALA A 598 26.69 24.68 2.72
C ALA A 598 25.93 25.26 3.92
N HIS A 599 24.65 25.62 3.73
CA HIS A 599 23.77 26.09 4.82
C HIS A 599 23.53 25.00 5.88
N ILE A 600 23.24 23.77 5.45
CA ILE A 600 22.96 22.62 6.33
C ILE A 600 24.25 22.13 7.00
N ASN A 601 25.36 22.06 6.25
CA ASN A 601 26.70 21.85 6.78
C ASN A 601 26.99 22.84 7.93
N GLY A 602 26.67 24.12 7.74
CA GLY A 602 26.77 25.16 8.76
C GLY A 602 25.79 25.02 9.95
N VAL A 603 24.67 24.31 9.83
CA VAL A 603 23.81 23.95 10.98
C VAL A 603 24.43 22.80 11.77
N ILE A 604 24.86 21.72 11.11
CA ILE A 604 25.42 20.53 11.79
C ILE A 604 26.69 20.89 12.58
N VAL A 605 27.61 21.67 11.99
CA VAL A 605 28.81 22.13 12.71
C VAL A 605 28.46 23.01 13.93
N ARG A 606 27.27 23.65 13.96
CA ARG A 606 26.78 24.38 15.14
C ARG A 606 26.09 23.48 16.16
N THR A 607 25.38 22.41 15.77
CA THR A 607 24.75 21.50 16.76
C THR A 607 25.80 20.81 17.62
N SER A 608 26.94 20.41 17.03
CA SER A 608 28.08 19.80 17.77
C SER A 608 28.65 20.71 18.86
N ASN A 609 28.53 22.03 18.73
CA ASN A 609 28.97 23.01 19.72
C ASN A 609 27.89 23.33 20.78
N CYS A 610 26.65 22.85 20.60
CA CYS A 610 25.49 23.13 21.44
C CYS A 610 24.65 21.86 21.67
N PRO A 611 25.22 20.78 22.25
CA PRO A 611 24.62 19.43 22.19
C PRO A 611 23.29 19.26 22.94
N LEU A 612 22.89 20.23 23.78
CA LEU A 612 21.62 20.24 24.49
C LEU A 612 20.48 20.95 23.71
N GLN A 613 20.73 21.44 22.49
CA GLN A 613 19.77 22.24 21.72
C GLN A 613 19.58 21.73 20.29
N LYS A 614 18.32 21.58 19.88
CA LYS A 614 17.93 21.40 18.48
C LYS A 614 18.02 22.73 17.73
N LEU A 615 18.65 22.74 16.55
CA LEU A 615 18.72 23.91 15.67
C LEU A 615 17.82 23.71 14.44
N PRO A 616 17.02 24.72 14.02
CA PRO A 616 16.14 24.59 12.86
C PRO A 616 16.92 24.59 11.54
N ILE A 617 16.36 23.90 10.55
CA ILE A 617 16.72 24.04 9.13
C ILE A 617 15.76 25.06 8.50
N ASP A 618 16.29 26.00 7.73
CA ASP A 618 15.52 26.92 6.92
C ASP A 618 15.10 26.25 5.61
N SER A 619 13.80 25.96 5.47
CA SER A 619 13.21 25.30 4.30
C SER A 619 13.44 26.09 3.00
N ALA A 620 13.49 27.42 3.07
CA ALA A 620 13.63 28.28 1.89
C ALA A 620 15.05 28.26 1.28
N THR A 621 16.08 27.90 2.07
CA THR A 621 17.48 27.80 1.58
C THR A 621 17.99 26.37 1.42
N SER A 622 17.41 25.40 2.14
CA SER A 622 17.78 23.97 2.07
C SER A 622 16.88 23.14 1.17
N GLY A 623 15.63 23.56 0.95
CA GLY A 623 14.57 22.74 0.38
C GLY A 623 13.90 21.74 1.34
N ILE A 624 14.32 21.65 2.62
CA ILE A 624 13.67 20.83 3.65
C ILE A 624 13.54 21.58 4.99
N GLY A 625 12.35 21.55 5.58
CA GLY A 625 12.13 21.98 6.96
C GLY A 625 12.50 20.90 7.97
N GLY A 626 12.68 21.31 9.23
CA GLY A 626 12.90 20.41 10.36
C GLY A 626 13.91 20.97 11.37
N TRP A 627 14.41 20.11 12.24
CA TRP A 627 15.47 20.45 13.20
C TRP A 627 16.57 19.39 13.24
N LEU A 628 17.76 19.81 13.66
CA LEU A 628 18.94 18.97 13.82
C LEU A 628 19.48 19.06 15.26
N SER A 629 19.95 17.95 15.81
CA SER A 629 20.85 17.90 16.98
C SER A 629 22.17 17.23 16.58
N PRO A 630 23.16 17.06 17.49
CA PRO A 630 24.23 16.10 17.22
C PRO A 630 23.65 14.71 16.99
N ASP A 631 24.39 13.90 16.24
CA ASP A 631 24.26 12.44 16.17
C ASP A 631 24.81 11.83 17.47
N ASP A 632 24.08 10.89 18.08
CA ASP A 632 24.42 10.26 19.36
C ASP A 632 25.76 9.50 19.29
N ASP A 633 26.14 9.02 18.10
CA ASP A 633 27.41 8.33 17.83
C ASP A 633 28.59 9.32 17.60
N GLY A 634 28.39 10.63 17.78
CA GLY A 634 29.43 11.65 17.66
C GLY A 634 29.72 12.07 16.21
N GLY A 635 28.69 12.30 15.40
CA GLY A 635 28.69 12.40 13.92
C GLY A 635 29.62 13.39 13.19
N LEU A 636 30.51 14.09 13.89
CA LEU A 636 31.68 14.73 13.26
C LEU A 636 32.78 13.69 13.03
N SER A 637 32.69 13.00 11.89
CA SER A 637 33.67 11.99 11.47
C SER A 637 35.11 12.49 11.58
N ASN A 638 35.96 11.70 12.27
CA ASN A 638 37.40 11.91 12.44
C ASN A 638 38.20 11.59 11.15
N SER A 639 37.56 11.71 9.98
CA SER A 639 38.03 11.25 8.67
C SER A 639 38.23 9.74 8.53
N PHE A 640 37.88 8.95 9.56
CA PHE A 640 37.91 7.49 9.53
C PHE A 640 36.56 6.92 9.96
N PHE A 641 36.02 5.98 9.18
CA PHE A 641 34.83 5.20 9.53
C PHE A 641 35.07 3.72 9.17
N PRO A 642 35.05 2.79 10.15
CA PRO A 642 35.34 1.38 9.90
C PRO A 642 34.20 0.68 9.15
N SER A 643 34.53 -0.38 8.43
CA SER A 643 33.52 -1.23 7.80
C SER A 643 32.82 -2.13 8.85
N PRO A 644 31.47 -2.19 8.87
CA PRO A 644 30.74 -3.19 9.65
C PRO A 644 30.74 -4.58 8.98
N ILE A 645 31.21 -4.68 7.72
CA ILE A 645 31.24 -5.91 6.92
C ILE A 645 32.70 -6.34 6.72
N LYS A 646 33.04 -7.58 7.10
CA LYS A 646 34.42 -8.10 7.19
C LYS A 646 35.26 -7.99 5.91
N ASN A 647 34.60 -7.93 4.74
CA ASN A 647 35.25 -7.94 3.42
C ASN A 647 35.32 -6.56 2.75
N LEU A 648 34.60 -5.56 3.25
CA LEU A 648 34.59 -4.20 2.70
C LEU A 648 35.65 -3.32 3.38
N GLN A 649 36.15 -2.31 2.65
CA GLN A 649 37.28 -1.48 3.08
C GLN A 649 36.84 -0.36 4.02
N ASP A 650 37.64 -0.07 5.05
CA ASP A 650 37.43 1.08 5.92
C ASP A 650 37.51 2.41 5.14
N ILE A 651 36.63 3.35 5.45
CA ILE A 651 36.61 4.68 4.83
C ILE A 651 37.69 5.54 5.51
N THR A 652 38.84 5.73 4.84
CA THR A 652 40.05 6.33 5.42
C THR A 652 40.21 7.85 5.22
N ASN A 653 39.26 8.50 4.54
CA ASN A 653 39.20 9.96 4.40
C ASN A 653 37.74 10.45 4.36
N ASP A 654 36.93 10.01 5.32
CA ASP A 654 35.48 10.25 5.32
C ASP A 654 35.09 11.74 5.34
N GLN A 655 34.43 12.17 4.26
CA GLN A 655 33.90 13.51 4.05
C GLN A 655 32.41 13.65 4.40
N ALA A 656 31.72 12.57 4.78
CA ALA A 656 30.32 12.62 5.18
C ALA A 656 30.19 13.10 6.63
N ILE A 657 29.26 14.00 6.89
CA ILE A 657 28.83 14.36 8.26
C ILE A 657 27.40 13.88 8.49
N SER A 658 27.08 13.57 9.74
CA SER A 658 25.74 13.15 10.15
C SER A 658 25.20 13.98 11.31
N ALA A 659 23.87 14.04 11.38
CA ALA A 659 23.11 14.64 12.46
C ALA A 659 21.80 13.89 12.68
N THR A 660 21.30 13.89 13.91
CA THR A 660 19.94 13.41 14.21
C THR A 660 18.94 14.43 13.68
N PHE A 661 18.03 13.97 12.82
CA PHE A 661 17.01 14.76 12.14
C PHE A 661 15.64 14.61 12.82
N PHE A 662 14.94 15.73 12.91
CA PHE A 662 13.56 15.81 13.39
C PHE A 662 12.71 16.45 12.28
N ASN A 663 11.84 15.64 11.68
CA ASN A 663 10.82 16.07 10.72
C ASN A 663 9.94 17.19 11.36
N PRO A 664 9.53 18.23 10.62
CA PRO A 664 8.64 19.27 11.16
C PRO A 664 7.32 18.68 11.69
N GLU A 665 6.77 19.27 12.75
CA GLU A 665 5.41 18.93 13.19
C GLU A 665 4.41 19.42 12.15
N ALA A 666 3.67 18.50 11.52
CA ALA A 666 2.68 18.83 10.50
C ALA A 666 1.53 19.64 11.10
N VAL A 667 1.56 20.97 10.92
CA VAL A 667 0.66 21.90 11.64
C VAL A 667 -0.81 21.65 11.29
N ASN A 668 -1.13 21.35 10.03
CA ASN A 668 -2.35 20.70 9.56
C ASN A 668 -2.08 20.08 8.17
N PRO A 669 -2.57 18.87 7.86
CA PRO A 669 -2.63 18.39 6.47
C PRO A 669 -3.46 19.32 5.59
N THR A 670 -3.09 19.45 4.31
CA THR A 670 -3.82 20.26 3.32
C THR A 670 -4.37 19.35 2.22
N PRO A 671 -5.61 18.83 2.37
CA PRO A 671 -6.25 17.92 1.41
C PRO A 671 -6.79 18.68 0.19
N ARG A 672 -5.85 19.18 -0.62
CA ARG A 672 -6.03 19.85 -1.92
C ARG A 672 -4.64 20.14 -2.50
N LEU A 673 -4.58 20.53 -3.77
CA LEU A 673 -3.37 21.07 -4.38
C LEU A 673 -2.89 22.37 -3.71
N LEU A 674 -1.57 22.57 -3.67
CA LEU A 674 -0.94 23.81 -3.21
C LEU A 674 -1.00 24.93 -4.26
N SER A 675 -0.98 26.19 -3.82
CA SER A 675 -0.91 27.34 -4.72
C SER A 675 0.41 27.38 -5.49
N ASN A 676 0.34 27.69 -6.79
CA ASN A 676 1.47 27.75 -7.73
C ASN A 676 2.03 26.39 -8.20
N VAL A 677 1.32 25.28 -7.98
CA VAL A 677 1.60 24.01 -8.67
C VAL A 677 1.36 24.15 -10.19
N ARG A 678 2.20 23.50 -10.99
CA ARG A 678 2.08 23.44 -12.46
C ARG A 678 1.53 22.08 -12.87
N VAL A 679 0.21 21.98 -12.96
CA VAL A 679 -0.45 20.76 -13.47
C VAL A 679 0.04 20.48 -14.91
N PRO A 680 0.50 19.25 -15.23
CA PRO A 680 0.88 18.87 -16.59
C PRO A 680 -0.26 19.02 -17.61
N ASP A 681 0.09 19.15 -18.89
CA ASP A 681 -0.88 19.03 -19.98
C ASP A 681 -1.50 17.62 -19.99
N LYS A 682 -2.83 17.56 -20.12
CA LYS A 682 -3.57 16.29 -20.07
C LYS A 682 -3.29 15.42 -21.30
N THR A 683 -3.03 14.14 -21.04
CA THR A 683 -2.69 13.10 -22.01
C THR A 683 -3.83 12.12 -22.26
N VAL A 684 -4.78 12.01 -21.33
CA VAL A 684 -5.87 11.02 -21.32
C VAL A 684 -7.21 11.63 -21.74
N THR A 685 -8.03 10.86 -22.45
CA THR A 685 -9.38 11.23 -22.86
C THR A 685 -10.43 10.21 -22.42
N GLY A 686 -11.71 10.56 -22.57
CA GLY A 686 -12.82 9.63 -22.33
C GLY A 686 -12.93 8.46 -23.31
N ALA A 687 -12.08 8.40 -24.36
CA ALA A 687 -11.96 7.24 -25.24
C ALA A 687 -11.00 6.17 -24.67
N ASP A 688 -10.05 6.58 -23.84
CA ASP A 688 -9.05 5.71 -23.21
C ASP A 688 -9.62 4.95 -21.99
N ILE A 689 -10.76 5.41 -21.47
CA ILE A 689 -11.49 4.74 -20.39
C ILE A 689 -12.36 3.61 -20.92
N SER A 690 -12.00 2.40 -20.50
CA SER A 690 -12.63 1.18 -20.95
C SER A 690 -13.86 0.81 -20.11
N LYS A 691 -15.05 1.14 -20.62
CA LYS A 691 -16.33 0.74 -20.02
C LYS A 691 -16.49 -0.78 -20.00
N ARG A 692 -16.91 -1.33 -18.86
CA ARG A 692 -17.23 -2.76 -18.68
C ARG A 692 -18.57 -2.90 -17.95
N PRO A 693 -19.34 -3.98 -18.19
CA PRO A 693 -20.52 -4.29 -17.38
C PRO A 693 -20.10 -4.63 -15.95
N LEU A 694 -20.91 -4.23 -14.95
CA LEU A 694 -20.70 -4.61 -13.56
C LEU A 694 -20.70 -6.14 -13.44
N TRP A 695 -19.74 -6.70 -12.71
CA TRP A 695 -19.50 -8.15 -12.70
C TRP A 695 -20.75 -9.00 -12.41
N HIS A 696 -21.58 -8.59 -11.45
CA HIS A 696 -22.82 -9.29 -11.10
C HIS A 696 -23.92 -9.25 -12.19
N THR A 697 -23.75 -8.45 -13.26
CA THR A 697 -24.65 -8.39 -14.42
C THR A 697 -24.13 -9.16 -15.64
N TYR A 698 -22.84 -9.56 -15.63
CA TYR A 698 -22.20 -10.20 -16.78
C TYR A 698 -22.45 -11.72 -16.82
N PRO A 699 -22.86 -12.30 -17.97
CA PRO A 699 -23.01 -13.75 -18.13
C PRO A 699 -21.64 -14.45 -18.24
N GLY A 700 -21.16 -14.97 -17.11
CA GLY A 700 -19.90 -15.73 -17.02
C GLY A 700 -18.98 -15.26 -15.88
N SER A 701 -17.87 -15.97 -15.68
CA SER A 701 -16.96 -15.77 -14.53
C SER A 701 -16.24 -14.41 -14.52
N ARG A 702 -15.97 -13.81 -15.68
CA ARG A 702 -15.32 -12.49 -15.76
C ARG A 702 -15.73 -11.73 -17.03
N PRO A 703 -16.02 -10.41 -16.94
CA PRO A 703 -16.09 -9.55 -18.12
C PRO A 703 -14.80 -9.63 -18.94
N PRO A 704 -14.86 -9.44 -20.28
CA PRO A 704 -13.67 -9.49 -21.12
C PRO A 704 -12.65 -8.42 -20.72
N PRO A 705 -11.34 -8.66 -20.94
CA PRO A 705 -10.34 -7.60 -20.87
C PRO A 705 -10.68 -6.54 -21.93
N PRO A 706 -10.34 -5.26 -21.68
CA PRO A 706 -10.81 -4.20 -22.54
C PRO A 706 -10.07 -4.16 -23.87
N MET A 707 -10.80 -3.91 -24.95
CA MET A 707 -10.22 -3.64 -26.26
C MET A 707 -9.75 -2.19 -26.37
N VAL A 708 -8.76 -1.82 -25.55
CA VAL A 708 -7.97 -0.61 -25.83
C VAL A 708 -7.16 -0.90 -27.08
N GLN A 709 -7.48 -0.22 -28.18
CA GLN A 709 -6.56 -0.12 -29.30
C GLN A 709 -5.34 0.67 -28.80
N ARG A 710 -4.26 -0.02 -28.45
CA ARG A 710 -2.94 0.63 -28.29
C ARG A 710 -2.66 1.35 -29.62
N PRO A 711 -2.55 2.69 -29.66
CA PRO A 711 -2.11 3.36 -30.87
C PRO A 711 -0.62 3.06 -31.05
N ASP A 712 -0.18 2.75 -32.27
CA ASP A 712 1.25 2.58 -32.59
C ASP A 712 2.04 3.92 -32.57
N SER A 713 1.54 4.92 -31.84
CA SER A 713 2.15 6.23 -31.68
C SER A 713 3.22 6.19 -30.59
N ILE A 714 4.39 5.69 -30.96
CA ILE A 714 5.64 6.13 -30.32
C ILE A 714 5.65 7.66 -30.30
N TRP A 715 5.95 8.22 -29.13
CA TRP A 715 5.94 9.65 -28.84
C TRP A 715 6.78 10.43 -29.88
N LYS A 716 6.24 11.51 -30.44
CA LYS A 716 6.95 12.39 -31.37
C LYS A 716 7.10 13.79 -30.76
N PRO A 717 8.32 14.23 -30.38
CA PRO A 717 8.54 15.60 -29.93
C PRO A 717 8.20 16.60 -31.04
N SER A 718 7.57 17.70 -30.65
CA SER A 718 6.94 18.67 -31.56
C SER A 718 7.91 19.77 -32.02
N THR A 719 8.75 19.48 -33.02
CA THR A 719 9.39 20.52 -33.85
C THR A 719 9.44 20.13 -35.34
N PRO A 720 9.28 21.09 -36.28
CA PRO A 720 9.18 20.79 -37.70
C PRO A 720 10.55 20.55 -38.34
N ALA A 721 10.83 19.31 -38.73
CA ALA A 721 12.03 18.98 -39.49
C ALA A 721 11.98 19.56 -40.92
N THR A 722 12.97 20.37 -41.28
CA THR A 722 13.23 20.75 -42.68
C THR A 722 13.63 19.51 -43.50
N PRO A 723 13.19 19.38 -44.76
CA PRO A 723 13.50 18.19 -45.56
C PRO A 723 15.00 18.08 -45.85
N ARG A 724 15.58 16.91 -45.56
CA ARG A 724 16.85 16.46 -46.12
C ARG A 724 16.60 15.44 -47.23
N GLU A 725 17.51 15.41 -48.19
CA GLU A 725 17.29 14.82 -49.51
C GLU A 725 17.33 13.29 -49.52
N GLU A 726 16.65 12.70 -50.52
CA GLU A 726 16.72 11.27 -50.79
C GLU A 726 18.13 10.85 -51.26
N HIS A 727 18.64 9.74 -50.75
CA HIS A 727 19.58 8.91 -51.52
C HIS A 727 19.10 7.45 -51.55
N LYS A 728 19.23 6.84 -52.73
CA LYS A 728 18.73 5.51 -53.08
C LYS A 728 19.86 4.47 -53.15
N HIS A 729 19.47 3.20 -53.29
CA HIS A 729 20.30 2.00 -53.58
C HIS A 729 20.99 1.35 -52.35
N ALA A 730 21.09 0.01 -52.23
CA ALA A 730 20.40 -1.09 -52.95
C ALA A 730 20.54 -2.47 -52.25
N GLY A 731 19.53 -3.36 -52.45
CA GLY A 731 19.61 -4.84 -52.47
C GLY A 731 19.98 -5.60 -51.19
N THR A 732 19.83 -6.94 -51.08
CA THR A 732 19.10 -7.98 -51.86
C THR A 732 19.18 -9.32 -51.09
N GLY A 733 18.13 -10.17 -51.11
CA GLY A 733 18.13 -11.52 -50.47
C GLY A 733 17.04 -11.67 -49.38
N TRP A 734 15.98 -12.50 -49.42
CA TRP A 734 15.57 -13.75 -50.10
C TRP A 734 15.97 -15.10 -49.46
N ALA A 735 15.27 -15.48 -48.37
CA ALA A 735 14.74 -16.84 -48.05
C ALA A 735 13.93 -16.69 -46.73
N GLY A 736 12.67 -17.11 -46.56
CA GLY A 736 12.14 -18.48 -46.65
C GLY A 736 11.99 -19.05 -45.21
N ARG A 737 10.87 -19.64 -44.74
CA ARG A 737 9.67 -20.17 -45.41
C ARG A 737 8.43 -20.01 -44.51
N GLY A 738 7.24 -19.89 -45.11
CA GLY A 738 5.97 -20.18 -44.43
C GLY A 738 5.39 -21.55 -44.85
N ARG A 739 4.51 -22.12 -44.01
CA ARG A 739 3.50 -23.11 -44.43
C ARG A 739 2.12 -22.53 -44.15
N GLY A 740 1.21 -22.62 -45.11
CA GLY A 740 -0.21 -22.30 -44.96
C GLY A 740 -1.07 -23.39 -45.59
N ASN A 741 -2.39 -23.12 -45.67
CA ASN A 741 -3.47 -23.79 -46.44
C ASN A 741 -4.78 -23.69 -45.60
N ASN A 742 -5.98 -23.39 -46.10
CA ASN A 742 -6.53 -23.16 -47.46
C ASN A 742 -7.46 -21.90 -47.42
N ALA A 743 -7.65 -21.06 -48.44
CA ALA A 743 -8.15 -21.25 -49.82
C ALA A 743 -9.67 -21.63 -49.83
N ILE A 744 -10.64 -21.02 -50.56
CA ILE A 744 -10.81 -20.07 -51.72
C ILE A 744 -12.09 -19.22 -51.42
N ALA A 745 -12.45 -18.02 -51.92
CA ALA A 745 -12.20 -17.19 -53.14
C ALA A 745 -11.93 -15.69 -52.76
N ALA A 746 -11.84 -14.61 -53.57
CA ALA A 746 -12.20 -14.20 -54.96
C ALA A 746 -13.71 -13.86 -55.24
N ALA A 747 -14.10 -12.80 -55.99
CA ALA A 747 -13.36 -11.65 -56.56
C ALA A 747 -14.27 -10.43 -56.94
N GLN A 748 -13.68 -9.21 -56.96
CA GLN A 748 -14.01 -8.01 -57.81
C GLN A 748 -15.42 -7.34 -57.73
N ALA A 749 -15.63 -6.03 -58.01
CA ALA A 749 -14.79 -4.81 -58.04
C ALA A 749 -15.69 -3.54 -58.21
N GLN A 750 -15.12 -2.31 -58.04
CA GLN A 750 -15.64 -1.00 -58.52
C GLN A 750 -16.98 -0.47 -57.93
N GLU A 751 -17.39 0.81 -58.03
CA GLU A 751 -16.68 2.12 -57.94
C GLU A 751 -17.68 3.26 -57.60
N LEU A 752 -17.16 4.45 -57.23
CA LEU A 752 -17.76 5.80 -57.21
C LEU A 752 -19.30 6.04 -57.05
N ALA A 753 -19.67 6.54 -55.86
CA ALA A 753 -20.16 7.92 -55.61
C ALA A 753 -21.57 8.46 -56.04
N THR A 754 -21.98 9.49 -55.27
CA THR A 754 -22.90 10.63 -55.56
C THR A 754 -24.38 10.65 -55.06
N ARG A 755 -24.66 11.73 -54.28
CA ARG A 755 -25.82 12.66 -54.34
C ARG A 755 -27.27 12.27 -53.97
N SER A 756 -27.63 12.61 -52.73
CA SER A 756 -28.61 13.68 -52.34
C SER A 756 -29.97 13.89 -53.05
N SER A 757 -31.08 13.78 -52.29
CA SER A 757 -32.23 14.74 -52.17
C SER A 757 -33.37 14.03 -51.39
N SER A 758 -34.02 14.53 -50.33
CA SER A 758 -34.54 15.85 -49.89
C SER A 758 -35.99 16.16 -50.34
N TYR A 759 -36.97 15.95 -49.45
CA TYR A 759 -38.31 16.56 -49.40
C TYR A 759 -38.80 16.54 -47.93
N GLY A 760 -39.55 17.52 -47.40
CA GLY A 760 -39.87 18.85 -47.94
C GLY A 760 -40.95 19.60 -47.11
N HIS A 761 -40.79 20.92 -46.96
CA HIS A 761 -41.74 21.94 -46.43
C HIS A 761 -42.30 21.81 -44.99
N GLY A 762 -42.59 22.91 -44.27
CA GLY A 762 -42.27 24.33 -44.51
C GLY A 762 -43.27 25.33 -43.87
N THR A 763 -42.83 26.58 -43.61
CA THR A 763 -43.63 27.79 -43.23
C THR A 763 -44.44 27.72 -41.91
N ALA A 764 -44.85 28.78 -41.18
CA ALA A 764 -44.41 30.18 -40.95
C ALA A 764 -45.27 30.72 -39.73
N THR A 765 -45.23 31.95 -39.18
CA THR A 765 -44.58 33.26 -39.48
C THR A 765 -44.50 34.12 -38.19
N ASP A 766 -43.77 35.25 -38.25
CA ASP A 766 -43.98 36.52 -37.50
C ASP A 766 -43.68 36.67 -35.98
N THR A 767 -43.62 37.95 -35.59
CA THR A 767 -43.19 38.57 -34.31
C THR A 767 -44.33 39.54 -33.84
N PRO A 768 -44.21 40.54 -32.92
CA PRO A 768 -43.13 40.95 -31.99
C PRO A 768 -43.61 41.39 -30.55
N ARG A 769 -42.70 42.00 -29.76
CA ARG A 769 -42.95 42.96 -28.63
C ARG A 769 -43.62 42.40 -27.34
N SER A 770 -43.53 43.03 -26.15
CA SER A 770 -42.63 44.07 -25.60
C SER A 770 -42.78 44.24 -24.06
N SER A 771 -41.69 44.62 -23.37
CA SER A 771 -41.60 45.46 -22.15
C SER A 771 -42.76 45.58 -21.13
N SER A 772 -42.46 45.45 -19.82
CA SER A 772 -42.25 46.63 -18.94
C SER A 772 -42.12 46.28 -17.44
N SER A 773 -41.56 47.22 -16.67
CA SER A 773 -41.33 47.20 -15.21
C SER A 773 -42.52 47.71 -14.39
N TYR A 774 -42.64 47.33 -13.11
CA TYR A 774 -43.14 48.22 -12.05
C TYR A 774 -42.62 47.84 -10.65
N SER A 775 -42.78 48.73 -9.66
CA SER A 775 -42.26 48.62 -8.29
C SER A 775 -43.25 49.22 -7.26
N TYR A 776 -43.19 48.82 -5.97
CA TYR A 776 -43.23 49.73 -4.79
C TYR A 776 -43.13 49.08 -3.38
N SER A 777 -42.25 49.64 -2.55
CA SER A 777 -42.36 50.03 -1.12
C SER A 777 -42.75 49.09 0.08
N ARG A 778 -41.73 48.91 0.95
CA ARG A 778 -41.67 49.18 2.43
C ARG A 778 -42.53 48.44 3.48
N ARG A 779 -41.85 47.69 4.36
CA ARG A 779 -41.86 47.69 5.87
C ARG A 779 -40.76 46.73 6.41
N GLY A 780 -40.24 46.82 7.66
CA GLY A 780 -40.27 47.91 8.64
C GLY A 780 -40.01 47.52 10.11
N PHE A 781 -38.77 47.64 10.62
CA PHE A 781 -38.31 47.41 12.02
C PHE A 781 -38.36 45.93 12.52
N HIS A 782 -37.60 45.47 13.53
CA HIS A 782 -36.79 46.14 14.59
C HIS A 782 -35.35 45.59 14.72
N ARG A 783 -34.57 46.26 15.59
CA ARG A 783 -33.20 45.92 16.04
C ARG A 783 -33.24 45.48 17.51
N VAL A 784 -32.33 44.61 17.95
CA VAL A 784 -31.87 44.49 19.35
C VAL A 784 -30.35 44.26 19.31
N ASP A 785 -29.63 44.78 20.31
CA ASP A 785 -28.17 44.92 20.29
C ASP A 785 -27.41 43.87 21.14
N MET A 786 -26.17 43.59 20.73
CA MET A 786 -24.92 43.44 21.51
C MET A 786 -25.01 43.36 23.06
N PRO A 787 -24.16 42.54 23.70
CA PRO A 787 -22.80 43.04 23.98
C PRO A 787 -21.63 42.06 23.82
N ARG A 788 -20.44 42.66 23.63
CA ARG A 788 -19.12 42.03 23.80
C ARG A 788 -18.73 41.96 25.28
N SER A 789 -17.84 41.04 25.63
CA SER A 789 -16.79 41.30 26.63
C SER A 789 -15.43 40.87 26.09
N ARG A 790 -14.36 41.53 26.56
CA ARG A 790 -12.98 41.05 26.50
C ARG A 790 -12.60 40.57 27.90
N PHE A 791 -11.63 39.67 28.00
CA PHE A 791 -10.56 39.79 28.99
C PHE A 791 -9.29 39.15 28.43
N ASP A 792 -8.14 39.70 28.82
CA ASP A 792 -6.82 39.35 28.29
C ASP A 792 -5.98 38.57 29.34
N ASN A 793 -4.99 37.83 28.83
CA ASN A 793 -3.71 37.49 29.46
C ASN A 793 -3.56 36.54 30.68
N ASP A 794 -2.44 35.81 30.59
CA ASP A 794 -1.50 35.31 31.62
C ASP A 794 -1.94 34.33 32.72
N GLY A 795 -1.18 33.23 32.85
CA GLY A 795 -1.26 32.30 33.98
C GLY A 795 -0.58 30.95 33.73
N ALA A 796 0.69 30.80 34.11
CA ALA A 796 1.35 29.50 34.20
C ALA A 796 1.09 28.84 35.58
N TYR A 797 1.19 27.50 35.67
CA TYR A 797 2.03 26.75 36.64
C TYR A 797 1.57 25.30 36.92
N SER A 798 2.58 24.43 37.08
CA SER A 798 2.64 23.22 37.94
C SER A 798 1.66 22.03 37.75
N PHE A 799 2.27 20.86 37.47
CA PHE A 799 1.78 19.53 37.86
C PHE A 799 1.50 19.40 39.36
N GLN A 800 0.47 18.63 39.73
CA GLN A 800 0.58 17.55 40.75
C GLN A 800 -0.58 16.54 40.60
N PRO A 801 -0.39 15.24 40.94
CA PRO A 801 -1.39 14.20 40.68
C PRO A 801 -2.21 13.78 41.94
N PRO A 802 -3.50 13.42 41.79
CA PRO A 802 -4.12 12.39 42.62
C PRO A 802 -3.65 11.00 42.13
N GLY A 803 -3.52 9.96 42.97
CA GLY A 803 -4.17 9.76 44.26
C GLY A 803 -5.27 8.72 44.07
N GLY A 804 -4.94 7.43 44.19
CA GLY A 804 -5.79 6.34 43.73
C GLY A 804 -6.84 5.88 44.73
N GLU A 805 -7.92 5.29 44.21
CA GLU A 805 -8.91 4.52 44.98
C GLU A 805 -9.00 3.07 44.48
N GLN A 806 -9.45 2.17 45.36
CA GLN A 806 -9.59 0.73 45.09
C GLN A 806 -10.92 0.38 44.40
N PRO A 807 -10.99 -0.73 43.65
CA PRO A 807 -12.12 -1.04 42.79
C PRO A 807 -13.39 -1.41 43.56
N ARG A 808 -14.54 -0.95 43.04
CA ARG A 808 -15.85 -1.54 43.35
C ARG A 808 -16.22 -2.55 42.27
N ARG A 809 -16.80 -3.67 42.71
CA ARG A 809 -17.44 -4.67 41.84
C ARG A 809 -18.54 -4.00 41.00
N TRP A 810 -18.62 -4.32 39.72
CA TRP A 810 -19.56 -5.33 39.21
C TRP A 810 -18.96 -6.04 38.00
#